data_AF-A0A8J7WFM7-F1
#
_entry.id   AF-A0A8J7WFM7-F1
#
_cell.length_a   1.000
_cell.length_b   1.000
_cell.length_c   1.000
_cell.angle_alpha   90.00
_cell.angle_beta   90.00
_cell.angle_gamma   90.00
#
_symmetry.space_group_name_H-M   'P 1'
#
loop_
_entity.id
_entity.type
_entity.pdbx_description
1 polymer ?
#
loop_
_entity_poly.entity_id
_entity_poly.type
_entity_poly.pdbx_seq_one_letter_code
_entity_poly.pdbx_strand_id
1 'polypeptide(L)'
;MANLRLVTDFTRNVPGTATIQEWADSISTLTGGAHSVTVYYAGELVSTFDTLDAVATGVADMAWLTPSFYTGAQPTWEVFSLPFMAETGPDASQALFDVLSQGLFDPYGLTTLAAGYSDPAVLLLSEIAAASPTDLQGAKIVNRAGNIGADLLDDAGANAFPVAAAEIFIALQVGIADGVLISAALADRLGLEEITDTQLVFPGAQGLFTHTQALVIDQDVLSGLPADLRTVLQTSTGVGLSREIGAASLARYQDALAAFAAAGDGLVEASGADLAAWQALADQVNAEVLDRLGPEAQALANALAEAMQADLPGITIGDDFGSDAPFALILPVNLGVSSATELDGATVALITGTLQELAVFEYFEANNMSYEPVPVDNAGEAITQFLAGAADVLVVPTSWITPAELPPEYEVMPEQLGDAAVLMPTEGADDLLGTEGPDDIAALGGDDRVAGLGGDDSLYGNTGNDTLLGGEGDDRLDGGNGDDSLAGADGADTLLGGKGYDTLRGGDGNDRVVGGDGRDLAYLGGGDDLFFDNAQGGVNGRDTVWANAGNDTVQGGNGDDVFYGEGGADLILGRLGNDRLFGGDQNDTLRGGDGNDVVAGGNGRDRAFLGAGNDQWFDNDQVQFGDDFIDGWTGDDTIRMGGGNDTAVGGDGADVFVFAAGIDADVIRDYQLGQDALQIDTGLWGGDLDLARLEALTDTSSGTLVLDFGGGHSITFEGLTTNAGLLDDIVLV
;
A
#
# COMPACT_ATOMS: atom_id res chain seq x y z
N MET A 1 38.54 9.83 19.82
CA MET A 1 37.10 9.78 20.15
C MET A 1 36.37 9.82 18.83
N ALA A 2 35.84 8.68 18.42
CA ALA A 2 34.98 8.60 17.24
C ALA A 2 33.53 8.69 17.73
N ASN A 3 32.73 9.52 17.06
CA ASN A 3 31.30 9.60 17.28
C ASN A 3 30.63 9.23 15.96
N LEU A 4 30.05 8.04 15.88
CA LEU A 4 29.39 7.57 14.68
C LEU A 4 27.96 8.13 14.62
N ARG A 5 27.53 8.54 13.45
CA ARG A 5 26.17 9.01 13.15
C ARG A 5 25.39 7.83 12.56
N LEU A 6 24.43 7.33 13.32
CA LEU A 6 23.47 6.32 12.88
C LEU A 6 22.17 7.03 12.51
N VAL A 7 21.73 6.91 11.26
CA VAL A 7 20.42 7.40 10.80
C VAL A 7 19.41 6.25 10.75
N THR A 8 18.12 6.57 10.81
CA THR A 8 17.06 5.58 10.66
C THR A 8 15.86 6.12 9.90
N ASP A 9 15.21 5.23 9.16
CA ASP A 9 13.99 5.45 8.36
C ASP A 9 12.77 5.82 9.23
N PHE A 10 12.88 5.64 10.54
CA PHE A 10 11.78 5.77 11.47
C PHE A 10 11.84 7.08 12.28
N THR A 11 10.69 7.71 12.48
CA THR A 11 10.57 8.88 13.36
C THR A 11 10.77 8.49 14.83
N ARG A 12 11.00 9.49 15.70
CA ARG A 12 11.02 9.22 17.14
C ARG A 12 9.68 8.59 17.52
N ASN A 13 9.77 7.47 18.22
CA ASN A 13 8.66 6.70 18.77
C ASN A 13 7.99 5.67 17.83
N VAL A 14 8.57 5.29 16.70
CA VAL A 14 8.06 4.09 15.98
C VAL A 14 8.46 2.81 16.73
N PRO A 15 7.56 1.81 16.87
CA PRO A 15 7.91 0.48 17.37
C PRO A 15 9.07 -0.13 16.57
N GLY A 16 10.21 -0.44 17.21
CA GLY A 16 11.37 -1.10 16.57
C GLY A 16 12.72 -0.40 16.73
N THR A 17 12.75 0.91 16.99
CA THR A 17 14.03 1.65 17.15
C THR A 17 14.63 1.56 18.55
N ALA A 18 13.85 1.12 19.54
CA ALA A 18 14.28 1.09 20.95
C ALA A 18 15.50 0.17 21.16
N THR A 19 15.48 -1.04 20.60
CA THR A 19 16.61 -1.99 20.71
C THR A 19 17.89 -1.42 20.10
N ILE A 20 17.77 -0.73 18.95
CA ILE A 20 18.90 -0.07 18.29
C ILE A 20 19.42 1.11 19.11
N GLN A 21 18.53 1.91 19.70
CA GLN A 21 18.90 2.99 20.60
C GLN A 21 19.64 2.48 21.84
N GLU A 22 19.12 1.43 22.49
CA GLU A 22 19.73 0.80 23.66
C GLU A 22 21.12 0.24 23.33
N TRP A 23 21.26 -0.42 22.18
CA TRP A 23 22.54 -0.86 21.68
C TRP A 23 23.51 0.31 21.44
N ALA A 24 23.07 1.39 20.77
CA ALA A 24 23.88 2.56 20.49
C ALA A 24 24.37 3.24 21.79
N ASP A 25 23.49 3.38 22.78
CA ASP A 25 23.81 3.93 24.11
C ASP A 25 24.83 3.06 24.86
N SER A 26 24.80 1.73 24.65
CA SER A 26 25.74 0.80 25.26
C SER A 26 27.20 1.01 24.79
N ILE A 27 27.43 1.53 23.57
CA ILE A 27 28.76 1.68 22.97
C ILE A 27 29.68 2.58 23.82
N SER A 28 29.13 3.66 24.38
CA SER A 28 29.88 4.53 25.29
C SER A 28 30.34 3.78 26.53
N THR A 29 29.47 2.93 27.09
CA THR A 29 29.82 2.10 28.26
C THR A 29 30.85 1.03 27.91
N LEU A 30 30.66 0.32 26.79
CA LEU A 30 31.55 -0.75 26.33
C LEU A 30 32.96 -0.27 25.97
N THR A 31 33.09 1.01 25.55
CA THR A 31 34.37 1.64 25.24
C THR A 31 34.94 2.49 26.38
N GLY A 32 34.33 2.45 27.58
CA GLY A 32 34.78 3.25 28.73
C GLY A 32 34.70 4.76 28.50
N GLY A 33 33.76 5.22 27.66
CA GLY A 33 33.52 6.60 27.29
C GLY A 33 34.42 7.14 26.17
N ALA A 34 35.20 6.28 25.51
CA ALA A 34 36.13 6.69 24.46
C ALA A 34 35.45 6.95 23.11
N HIS A 35 34.29 6.34 22.87
CA HIS A 35 33.53 6.38 21.63
C HIS A 35 32.02 6.44 21.90
N SER A 36 31.25 6.85 20.90
CA SER A 36 29.78 6.88 20.98
C SER A 36 29.16 6.64 19.62
N VAL A 37 27.90 6.20 19.62
CA VAL A 37 27.01 6.21 18.46
C VAL A 37 25.86 7.15 18.78
N THR A 38 25.61 8.12 17.91
CA THR A 38 24.48 9.04 18.02
C THR A 38 23.41 8.62 17.02
N VAL A 39 22.21 8.32 17.50
CA VAL A 39 21.06 7.95 16.66
C VAL A 39 20.30 9.21 16.25
N TYR A 40 20.04 9.34 14.95
CA TYR A 40 19.23 10.38 14.33
C TYR A 40 18.00 9.72 13.70
N TYR A 41 16.83 10.11 14.17
CA TYR A 41 15.56 9.61 13.65
C TYR A 41 15.19 10.31 12.34
N ALA A 42 14.27 9.72 11.58
CA ALA A 42 13.77 10.33 10.35
C ALA A 42 13.26 11.76 10.61
N GLY A 43 13.68 12.68 9.74
CA GLY A 43 13.41 14.12 9.84
C GLY A 43 14.40 14.89 10.73
N GLU A 44 15.30 14.25 11.47
CA GLU A 44 16.28 14.95 12.33
C GLU A 44 17.58 15.32 11.60
N LEU A 45 18.09 14.37 10.81
CA LEU A 45 19.29 14.56 10.00
C LEU A 45 19.00 14.39 8.50
N VAL A 46 18.16 13.40 8.16
CA VAL A 46 17.72 13.07 6.81
C VAL A 46 16.27 12.58 6.85
N SER A 47 15.55 12.62 5.72
CA SER A 47 14.19 12.08 5.63
C SER A 47 14.19 10.54 5.64
N THR A 48 13.00 9.92 5.76
CA THR A 48 12.85 8.46 5.75
C THR A 48 13.46 7.78 4.52
N PHE A 49 13.35 8.39 3.34
CA PHE A 49 13.80 7.81 2.07
C PHE A 49 15.22 8.22 1.69
N ASP A 50 15.88 9.06 2.49
CA ASP A 50 17.24 9.53 2.25
C ASP A 50 18.29 8.75 3.07
N THR A 51 17.90 7.78 3.91
CA THR A 51 18.81 7.12 4.86
C THR A 51 19.95 6.38 4.15
N LEU A 52 19.66 5.65 3.08
CA LEU A 52 20.66 4.93 2.29
C LEU A 52 21.66 5.91 1.64
N ASP A 53 21.13 6.94 0.99
CA ASP A 53 21.93 8.01 0.37
C ASP A 53 22.78 8.76 1.38
N ALA A 54 22.28 8.95 2.61
CA ALA A 54 23.03 9.59 3.69
C ALA A 54 24.31 8.82 4.01
N VAL A 55 24.28 7.49 4.00
CA VAL A 55 25.47 6.65 4.21
C VAL A 55 26.37 6.71 2.98
N ALA A 56 25.81 6.51 1.79
CA ALA A 56 26.57 6.53 0.53
C ALA A 56 27.31 7.86 0.27
N THR A 57 26.75 8.98 0.75
CA THR A 57 27.34 10.33 0.60
C THR A 57 28.18 10.77 1.79
N GLY A 58 28.27 9.96 2.86
CA GLY A 58 29.03 10.25 4.08
C GLY A 58 28.38 11.28 5.03
N VAL A 59 27.11 11.61 4.81
CA VAL A 59 26.28 12.40 5.75
C VAL A 59 26.01 11.63 7.04
N ALA A 60 25.90 10.32 6.95
CA ALA A 60 25.86 9.39 8.06
C ALA A 60 26.96 8.32 7.93
N ASP A 61 27.28 7.67 9.03
CA ASP A 61 28.28 6.62 9.08
C ASP A 61 27.63 5.22 9.04
N MET A 62 26.38 5.14 9.50
CA MET A 62 25.60 3.91 9.67
C MET A 62 24.13 4.17 9.41
N ALA A 63 23.36 3.14 9.06
CA ALA A 63 21.91 3.21 8.89
C ALA A 63 21.20 2.01 9.54
N TRP A 64 20.04 2.27 10.16
CA TRP A 64 19.01 1.27 10.46
C TRP A 64 17.87 1.48 9.47
N LEU A 65 17.85 0.65 8.43
CA LEU A 65 17.02 0.85 7.25
C LEU A 65 16.13 -0.36 6.92
N THR A 66 15.09 -0.11 6.15
CA THR A 66 14.19 -1.09 5.56
C THR A 66 14.47 -1.18 4.07
N PRO A 67 15.16 -2.21 3.56
CA PRO A 67 15.62 -2.24 2.17
C PRO A 67 14.50 -2.04 1.14
N SER A 68 13.30 -2.56 1.41
CA SER A 68 12.14 -2.43 0.52
C SER A 68 11.63 -1.00 0.34
N PHE A 69 12.12 -0.01 1.11
CA PHE A 69 11.80 1.42 0.89
C PHE A 69 12.69 2.09 -0.16
N TYR A 70 13.70 1.39 -0.67
CA TYR A 70 14.70 1.94 -1.59
C TYR A 70 14.63 1.29 -2.97
N THR A 71 13.45 0.80 -3.37
CA THR A 71 13.22 0.12 -4.65
C THR A 71 13.48 1.03 -5.85
N GLY A 72 13.26 2.33 -5.74
CA GLY A 72 13.64 3.30 -6.77
C GLY A 72 15.15 3.34 -7.05
N ALA A 73 15.98 3.05 -6.05
CA ALA A 73 17.43 2.92 -6.22
C ALA A 73 17.85 1.48 -6.56
N GLN A 74 17.17 0.49 -5.99
CA GLN A 74 17.45 -0.95 -6.14
C GLN A 74 16.13 -1.73 -6.29
N PRO A 75 15.59 -1.88 -7.52
CA PRO A 75 14.28 -2.51 -7.73
C PRO A 75 14.20 -3.92 -7.13
N THR A 76 15.28 -4.69 -7.22
CA THR A 76 15.36 -6.07 -6.68
C THR A 76 15.23 -6.15 -5.16
N TRP A 77 15.32 -5.04 -4.42
CA TRP A 77 15.11 -5.02 -2.96
C TRP A 77 13.63 -5.07 -2.56
N GLU A 78 12.71 -5.00 -3.52
CA GLU A 78 11.30 -5.23 -3.28
C GLU A 78 11.05 -6.64 -2.70
N VAL A 79 11.90 -7.63 -3.01
CA VAL A 79 11.80 -9.00 -2.46
C VAL A 79 11.88 -9.09 -0.94
N PHE A 80 12.37 -8.05 -0.26
CA PHE A 80 12.48 -8.01 1.20
C PHE A 80 11.15 -7.79 1.93
N SER A 81 10.07 -7.63 1.17
CA SER A 81 8.70 -7.42 1.64
C SER A 81 7.69 -8.40 1.00
N LEU A 82 8.16 -9.53 0.45
CA LEU A 82 7.27 -10.55 -0.10
C LEU A 82 6.32 -11.07 1.00
N PRO A 83 4.99 -11.10 0.76
CA PRO A 83 4.03 -11.62 1.71
C PRO A 83 4.30 -13.09 2.05
N PHE A 84 4.02 -13.45 3.31
CA PHE A 84 4.29 -14.77 3.89
C PHE A 84 5.74 -15.29 3.79
N MET A 85 6.71 -14.42 3.48
CA MET A 85 8.12 -14.84 3.39
C MET A 85 8.69 -15.26 4.75
N ALA A 86 8.30 -14.57 5.83
CA ALA A 86 9.00 -14.69 7.11
C ALA A 86 8.15 -14.51 8.36
N GLU A 87 8.38 -15.38 9.36
CA GLU A 87 7.86 -15.18 10.72
C GLU A 87 8.70 -14.16 11.49
N THR A 88 8.05 -13.34 12.32
CA THR A 88 8.76 -12.45 13.24
C THR A 88 9.24 -13.21 14.48
N GLY A 89 10.54 -13.15 14.76
CA GLY A 89 11.08 -13.75 15.97
C GLY A 89 12.60 -13.78 16.03
N PRO A 90 13.17 -14.22 17.17
CA PRO A 90 14.61 -14.25 17.38
C PRO A 90 15.34 -15.19 16.40
N ASP A 91 14.78 -16.38 16.13
CA ASP A 91 15.41 -17.37 15.26
C ASP A 91 15.33 -16.93 13.78
N ALA A 92 14.19 -16.41 13.34
CA ALA A 92 14.04 -15.83 12.00
C ALA A 92 14.98 -14.63 11.76
N SER A 93 15.13 -13.75 12.76
CA SER A 93 16.05 -12.61 12.67
C SER A 93 17.53 -13.02 12.63
N GLN A 94 17.88 -14.12 13.29
CA GLN A 94 19.21 -14.73 13.15
C GLN A 94 19.41 -15.26 11.73
N ALA A 95 18.48 -16.07 11.21
CA ALA A 95 18.57 -16.63 9.86
C ALA A 95 18.72 -15.53 8.80
N LEU A 96 17.93 -14.46 8.93
CA LEU A 96 18.05 -13.28 8.08
C LEU A 96 19.46 -12.64 8.16
N PHE A 97 20.01 -12.47 9.37
CA PHE A 97 21.37 -11.95 9.52
C PHE A 97 22.42 -12.87 8.88
N ASP A 98 22.26 -14.18 8.99
CA ASP A 98 23.17 -15.16 8.39
C ASP A 98 23.16 -15.09 6.85
N VAL A 99 22.05 -14.67 6.23
CA VAL A 99 21.98 -14.36 4.79
C VAL A 99 22.62 -13.02 4.47
N LEU A 100 22.15 -11.95 5.12
CA LEU A 100 22.58 -10.58 4.83
C LEU A 100 24.08 -10.36 5.09
N SER A 101 24.67 -11.13 6.01
CA SER A 101 26.10 -11.07 6.31
C SER A 101 27.00 -11.80 5.29
N GLN A 102 26.43 -12.48 4.29
CA GLN A 102 27.18 -13.10 3.17
C GLN A 102 27.60 -12.10 2.09
N GLY A 103 27.49 -10.80 2.37
CA GLY A 103 27.94 -9.73 1.48
C GLY A 103 26.87 -9.23 0.53
N LEU A 104 25.59 -9.43 0.85
CA LEU A 104 24.50 -8.95 -0.01
C LEU A 104 24.53 -7.43 -0.21
N PHE A 105 24.92 -6.68 0.82
CA PHE A 105 25.08 -5.23 0.72
C PHE A 105 26.49 -4.78 0.28
N ASP A 106 27.43 -5.71 0.05
CA ASP A 106 28.80 -5.37 -0.35
C ASP A 106 28.90 -4.59 -1.66
N PRO A 107 28.09 -4.86 -2.71
CA PRO A 107 28.09 -4.07 -3.94
C PRO A 107 27.81 -2.58 -3.71
N TYR A 108 27.16 -2.23 -2.60
CA TYR A 108 26.80 -0.87 -2.21
C TYR A 108 27.81 -0.24 -1.24
N GLY A 109 28.94 -0.91 -0.98
CA GLY A 109 29.95 -0.43 -0.04
C GLY A 109 29.49 -0.50 1.42
N LEU A 110 28.51 -1.36 1.74
CA LEU A 110 27.93 -1.49 3.06
C LEU A 110 28.28 -2.84 3.68
N THR A 111 28.34 -2.88 5.02
CA THR A 111 28.50 -4.12 5.79
C THR A 111 27.34 -4.27 6.77
N THR A 112 26.68 -5.43 6.73
CA THR A 112 25.62 -5.80 7.69
C THR A 112 26.21 -6.02 9.08
N LEU A 113 25.67 -5.31 10.06
CA LEU A 113 26.01 -5.46 11.47
C LEU A 113 24.96 -6.24 12.24
N ALA A 114 23.68 -6.07 11.95
CA ALA A 114 22.57 -6.82 12.54
C ALA A 114 21.37 -6.76 11.59
N ALA A 115 20.40 -7.65 11.80
CA ALA A 115 19.17 -7.67 11.02
C ALA A 115 18.00 -8.22 11.83
N GLY A 116 16.78 -7.93 11.39
CA GLY A 116 15.58 -8.51 11.96
C GLY A 116 14.36 -8.20 11.13
N TYR A 117 13.24 -8.81 11.49
CA TYR A 117 11.95 -8.52 10.89
C TYR A 117 11.19 -7.48 11.74
N SER A 118 10.44 -6.60 11.07
CA SER A 118 9.47 -5.71 11.70
C SER A 118 8.38 -6.53 12.41
N ASP A 119 7.59 -5.88 13.27
CA ASP A 119 6.33 -6.52 13.68
C ASP A 119 5.43 -6.79 12.46
N PRO A 120 4.67 -7.91 12.47
CA PRO A 120 3.85 -8.27 11.32
C PRO A 120 2.68 -7.31 11.08
N ALA A 121 2.36 -7.14 9.79
CA ALA A 121 1.15 -6.46 9.35
C ALA A 121 -0.09 -7.33 9.55
N VAL A 122 -1.15 -6.66 9.95
CA VAL A 122 -2.50 -7.18 10.21
C VAL A 122 -3.49 -6.35 9.41
N LEU A 123 -4.62 -6.97 9.09
CA LEU A 123 -5.72 -6.31 8.44
C LEU A 123 -6.77 -5.97 9.51
N LEU A 124 -6.94 -4.68 9.79
CA LEU A 124 -8.01 -4.19 10.65
C LEU A 124 -9.16 -3.74 9.75
N LEU A 125 -10.32 -4.37 9.91
CA LEU A 125 -11.51 -4.09 9.10
C LEU A 125 -12.59 -3.47 9.97
N SER A 126 -13.24 -2.43 9.48
CA SER A 126 -14.43 -1.81 10.04
C SER A 126 -15.64 -2.29 9.25
N GLU A 127 -16.70 -2.73 9.93
CA GLU A 127 -17.98 -3.14 9.33
C GLU A 127 -17.96 -4.37 8.39
N ILE A 128 -16.80 -4.78 7.88
CA ILE A 128 -16.60 -5.98 7.06
C ILE A 128 -16.24 -7.18 7.94
N ALA A 129 -17.06 -8.23 7.88
CA ALA A 129 -16.76 -9.52 8.49
C ALA A 129 -15.96 -10.41 7.52
N ALA A 130 -14.71 -10.08 7.23
CA ALA A 130 -13.87 -10.86 6.30
C ALA A 130 -13.00 -11.88 7.03
N ALA A 131 -12.81 -13.06 6.43
CA ALA A 131 -11.77 -14.01 6.82
C ALA A 131 -10.87 -14.40 5.63
N SER A 132 -11.36 -14.26 4.39
CA SER A 132 -10.72 -14.65 3.12
C SER A 132 -10.36 -13.41 2.28
N PRO A 133 -9.36 -13.47 1.37
CA PRO A 133 -9.08 -12.36 0.45
C PRO A 133 -10.30 -11.93 -0.37
N THR A 134 -11.12 -12.88 -0.82
CA THR A 134 -12.33 -12.62 -1.62
C THR A 134 -13.37 -11.75 -0.93
N ASP A 135 -13.30 -11.64 0.39
CA ASP A 135 -14.23 -10.80 1.16
C ASP A 135 -13.85 -9.31 1.06
N LEU A 136 -12.70 -8.97 0.47
CA LEU A 136 -12.24 -7.61 0.27
C LEU A 136 -12.66 -7.01 -1.07
N GLN A 137 -13.44 -7.74 -1.89
CA GLN A 137 -13.86 -7.23 -3.20
C GLN A 137 -14.60 -5.89 -3.08
N GLY A 138 -14.04 -4.84 -3.68
CA GLY A 138 -14.52 -3.47 -3.65
C GLY A 138 -14.30 -2.73 -2.32
N ALA A 139 -13.62 -3.34 -1.35
CA ALA A 139 -13.37 -2.72 -0.05
C ALA A 139 -12.28 -1.64 -0.17
N LYS A 140 -12.53 -0.47 0.44
CA LYS A 140 -11.59 0.66 0.51
C LYS A 140 -10.59 0.39 1.65
N ILE A 141 -9.42 -0.15 1.32
CA ILE A 141 -8.42 -0.55 2.33
C ILE A 141 -7.24 0.43 2.35
N VAL A 142 -6.98 1.03 3.52
CA VAL A 142 -5.78 1.83 3.70
C VAL A 142 -4.55 0.93 3.68
N ASN A 143 -3.65 1.12 2.72
CA ASN A 143 -2.41 0.37 2.61
C ASN A 143 -1.24 1.07 3.34
N ARG A 144 -0.64 0.38 4.32
CA ARG A 144 0.60 0.78 5.02
C ARG A 144 1.70 -0.28 4.92
N ALA A 145 1.56 -1.27 4.04
CA ALA A 145 2.51 -2.37 3.83
C ALA A 145 3.41 -2.19 2.59
N GLY A 146 3.42 -1.00 1.97
CA GLY A 146 4.25 -0.71 0.79
C GLY A 146 3.65 -1.25 -0.52
N ASN A 147 4.46 -1.27 -1.59
CA ASN A 147 3.99 -1.55 -2.94
C ASN A 147 3.43 -2.98 -3.10
N ILE A 148 4.15 -4.01 -2.63
CA ILE A 148 3.61 -5.38 -2.66
C ILE A 148 2.35 -5.52 -1.77
N GLY A 149 2.23 -4.69 -0.73
CA GLY A 149 1.01 -4.56 0.04
C GLY A 149 -0.18 -4.05 -0.77
N ALA A 150 0.05 -3.18 -1.75
CA ALA A 150 -0.95 -2.74 -2.70
C ALA A 150 -1.27 -3.89 -3.66
N ASP A 151 -0.25 -4.48 -4.31
CA ASP A 151 -0.41 -5.61 -5.24
C ASP A 151 -1.25 -6.76 -4.59
N LEU A 152 -0.98 -7.14 -3.33
CA LEU A 152 -1.78 -8.17 -2.63
C LEU A 152 -3.24 -7.76 -2.38
N LEU A 153 -3.48 -6.50 -2.03
CA LEU A 153 -4.84 -6.01 -1.78
C LEU A 153 -5.61 -5.85 -3.10
N ASP A 154 -4.93 -5.37 -4.14
CA ASP A 154 -5.47 -5.20 -5.49
C ASP A 154 -5.85 -6.59 -6.07
N ASP A 155 -4.99 -7.60 -5.96
CA ASP A 155 -5.30 -8.99 -6.36
C ASP A 155 -6.39 -9.66 -5.48
N ALA A 156 -6.59 -9.15 -4.26
CA ALA A 156 -7.73 -9.54 -3.42
C ALA A 156 -9.04 -8.87 -3.86
N GLY A 157 -8.99 -7.98 -4.85
CA GLY A 157 -10.10 -7.20 -5.37
C GLY A 157 -10.42 -5.95 -4.53
N ALA A 158 -9.53 -5.52 -3.64
CA ALA A 158 -9.72 -4.35 -2.80
C ALA A 158 -9.20 -3.07 -3.46
N ASN A 159 -9.81 -1.93 -3.14
CA ASN A 159 -9.34 -0.62 -3.57
C ASN A 159 -8.33 -0.10 -2.54
N ALA A 160 -7.04 -0.38 -2.74
CA ALA A 160 -6.01 -0.08 -1.74
C ALA A 160 -5.42 1.34 -1.88
N PHE A 161 -5.49 2.19 -0.85
CA PHE A 161 -4.97 3.57 -0.91
C PHE A 161 -4.14 3.95 0.32
N PRO A 162 -3.10 4.77 0.20
CA PRO A 162 -2.30 5.13 1.36
C PRO A 162 -2.84 6.39 2.06
N VAL A 163 -3.00 6.31 3.38
CA VAL A 163 -3.36 7.44 4.25
C VAL A 163 -2.22 7.71 5.22
N ALA A 164 -2.01 8.98 5.60
CA ALA A 164 -0.99 9.29 6.59
C ALA A 164 -1.35 8.63 7.93
N ALA A 165 -0.36 8.13 8.67
CA ALA A 165 -0.61 7.37 9.91
C ALA A 165 -1.49 8.11 10.94
N ALA A 166 -1.41 9.46 10.99
CA ALA A 166 -2.22 10.28 11.88
C ALA A 166 -3.69 10.41 11.46
N GLU A 167 -4.02 10.10 10.22
CA GLU A 167 -5.36 10.27 9.63
C GLU A 167 -6.13 8.95 9.58
N ILE A 168 -5.46 7.80 9.77
CA ILE A 168 -6.06 6.46 9.71
C ILE A 168 -7.24 6.32 10.66
N PHE A 169 -7.12 6.84 11.89
CA PHE A 169 -8.20 6.76 12.88
C PHE A 169 -9.47 7.46 12.38
N ILE A 170 -9.33 8.68 11.86
CA ILE A 170 -10.45 9.45 11.32
C ILE A 170 -10.99 8.79 10.05
N ALA A 171 -10.10 8.28 9.19
CA ALA A 171 -10.48 7.61 7.96
C ALA A 171 -11.41 6.41 8.23
N LEU A 172 -11.05 5.55 9.18
CA LEU A 172 -11.92 4.45 9.61
C LEU A 172 -13.20 4.96 10.30
N GLN A 173 -13.10 5.99 11.15
CA GLN A 173 -14.23 6.48 11.94
C GLN A 173 -15.35 7.13 11.11
N VAL A 174 -15.00 7.81 10.02
CA VAL A 174 -15.97 8.56 9.19
C VAL A 174 -16.39 7.79 7.94
N GLY A 175 -15.92 6.55 7.76
CA GLY A 175 -16.26 5.68 6.63
C GLY A 175 -15.48 5.96 5.35
N ILE A 176 -14.31 6.60 5.44
CA ILE A 176 -13.39 6.80 4.31
C ILE A 176 -12.74 5.48 3.92
N ALA A 177 -12.42 4.65 4.91
CA ALA A 177 -11.81 3.36 4.73
C ALA A 177 -12.64 2.27 5.41
N ASP A 178 -12.85 1.18 4.72
CA ASP A 178 -13.44 -0.04 5.28
C ASP A 178 -12.41 -0.83 6.09
N GLY A 179 -11.13 -0.50 5.97
CA GLY A 179 -10.09 -1.15 6.73
C GLY A 179 -8.71 -0.57 6.51
N VAL A 180 -7.71 -1.16 7.17
CA VAL A 180 -6.32 -0.79 7.05
C VAL A 180 -5.42 -2.03 7.16
N LEU A 181 -4.50 -2.18 6.22
CA LEU A 181 -3.38 -3.11 6.31
C LEU A 181 -2.18 -2.38 6.93
N ILE A 182 -1.86 -2.69 8.19
CA ILE A 182 -0.88 -1.96 9.00
C ILE A 182 -0.18 -2.88 9.99
N SER A 183 1.02 -2.51 10.47
CA SER A 183 1.67 -3.24 11.56
C SER A 183 0.82 -3.20 12.84
N ALA A 184 0.67 -4.35 13.52
CA ALA A 184 -0.21 -4.41 14.69
C ALA A 184 0.24 -3.47 15.82
N ALA A 185 1.56 -3.31 16.00
CA ALA A 185 2.09 -2.41 17.03
C ALA A 185 1.85 -0.93 16.69
N LEU A 186 1.75 -0.58 15.40
CA LEU A 186 1.36 0.77 15.01
C LEU A 186 -0.14 0.99 15.18
N ALA A 187 -0.98 -0.01 14.89
CA ALA A 187 -2.42 0.05 15.12
C ALA A 187 -2.76 0.28 16.60
N ASP A 188 -2.17 -0.50 17.51
CA ASP A 188 -2.31 -0.33 18.97
C ASP A 188 -1.84 1.06 19.43
N ARG A 189 -0.72 1.54 18.88
CA ARG A 189 -0.20 2.87 19.22
C ARG A 189 -1.12 4.01 18.79
N LEU A 190 -1.81 3.84 17.66
CA LEU A 190 -2.77 4.80 17.14
C LEU A 190 -4.13 4.72 17.85
N GLY A 191 -4.31 3.76 18.77
CA GLY A 191 -5.58 3.57 19.48
C GLY A 191 -6.69 3.05 18.57
N LEU A 192 -6.35 2.33 17.50
CA LEU A 192 -7.36 1.86 16.54
C LEU A 192 -8.29 0.81 17.16
N GLU A 193 -7.89 0.18 18.26
CA GLU A 193 -8.73 -0.71 19.08
C GLU A 193 -9.88 0.04 19.81
N GLU A 194 -9.89 1.38 19.80
CA GLU A 194 -11.02 2.15 20.34
C GLU A 194 -12.18 2.29 19.32
N ILE A 195 -11.97 1.90 18.06
CA ILE A 195 -12.98 2.01 16.99
C ILE A 195 -13.95 0.83 17.11
N THR A 196 -15.23 1.14 17.35
CA THR A 196 -16.29 0.13 17.50
C THR A 196 -16.54 -0.65 16.22
N ASP A 197 -16.96 -1.91 16.37
CA ASP A 197 -17.31 -2.82 15.26
C ASP A 197 -16.15 -3.12 14.30
N THR A 198 -14.92 -3.10 14.82
CA THR A 198 -13.74 -3.53 14.08
C THR A 198 -13.38 -5.01 14.32
N GLN A 199 -12.80 -5.62 13.28
CA GLN A 199 -12.30 -6.98 13.28
C GLN A 199 -10.82 -6.96 12.91
N LEU A 200 -9.98 -7.55 13.75
CA LEU A 200 -8.55 -7.70 13.46
C LEU A 200 -8.31 -9.09 12.86
N VAL A 201 -7.98 -9.14 11.58
CA VAL A 201 -7.64 -10.36 10.83
C VAL A 201 -6.13 -10.54 10.77
N PHE A 202 -5.66 -11.70 11.19
CA PHE A 202 -4.23 -12.01 11.24
C PHE A 202 -3.96 -13.51 10.99
N PRO A 203 -2.93 -13.88 10.21
CA PRO A 203 -2.53 -15.27 10.02
C PRO A 203 -1.51 -15.72 11.09
N GLY A 204 -1.84 -15.53 12.37
CA GLY A 204 -0.98 -15.94 13.49
C GLY A 204 0.34 -15.16 13.59
N ALA A 205 1.43 -15.84 13.94
CA ALA A 205 2.76 -15.22 14.14
C ALA A 205 3.50 -14.85 12.84
N GLN A 206 3.01 -15.32 11.70
CA GLN A 206 3.60 -15.03 10.39
C GLN A 206 3.22 -13.62 9.93
N GLY A 207 1.99 -13.19 10.22
CA GLY A 207 1.39 -11.98 9.65
C GLY A 207 1.25 -12.07 8.12
N LEU A 208 0.56 -11.09 7.53
CA LEU A 208 0.46 -11.01 6.07
C LEU A 208 1.77 -10.50 5.46
N PHE A 209 2.36 -9.49 6.12
CA PHE A 209 3.63 -8.89 5.74
C PHE A 209 4.57 -8.75 6.93
N THR A 210 5.86 -8.93 6.67
CA THR A 210 6.94 -8.49 7.57
C THR A 210 7.99 -7.79 6.72
N HIS A 211 8.51 -6.68 7.22
CA HIS A 211 9.58 -5.95 6.54
C HIS A 211 10.93 -6.39 7.07
N THR A 212 11.86 -6.66 6.16
CA THR A 212 13.28 -6.83 6.51
C THR A 212 13.85 -5.51 7.01
N GLN A 213 14.58 -5.54 8.12
CA GLN A 213 15.31 -4.40 8.66
C GLN A 213 16.78 -4.75 8.86
N ALA A 214 17.67 -3.84 8.47
CA ALA A 214 19.11 -4.07 8.51
C ALA A 214 19.85 -2.88 9.16
N LEU A 215 20.76 -3.21 10.08
CA LEU A 215 21.76 -2.29 10.59
C LEU A 215 23.00 -2.42 9.72
N VAL A 216 23.34 -1.36 8.99
CA VAL A 216 24.49 -1.34 8.07
C VAL A 216 25.48 -0.24 8.42
N ILE A 217 26.75 -0.43 8.05
CA ILE A 217 27.82 0.56 8.17
C ILE A 217 28.58 0.66 6.85
N ASP A 218 29.01 1.87 6.50
CA ASP A 218 29.90 2.09 5.36
C ASP A 218 31.24 1.35 5.55
N GLN A 219 31.68 0.63 4.52
CA GLN A 219 32.89 -0.21 4.56
C GLN A 219 34.17 0.61 4.76
N ASP A 220 34.27 1.80 4.17
CA ASP A 220 35.42 2.69 4.32
C ASP A 220 35.47 3.25 5.74
N VAL A 221 34.32 3.63 6.31
CA VAL A 221 34.18 4.01 7.72
C VAL A 221 34.62 2.85 8.61
N LEU A 222 34.05 1.64 8.43
CA LEU A 222 34.35 0.46 9.24
C LEU A 222 35.84 0.10 9.23
N SER A 223 36.46 0.14 8.05
CA SER A 223 37.89 -0.14 7.88
C SER A 223 38.78 0.92 8.53
N GLY A 224 38.31 2.17 8.60
CA GLY A 224 38.97 3.31 9.23
C GLY A 224 38.81 3.39 10.75
N LEU A 225 37.92 2.61 11.37
CA LEU A 225 37.65 2.70 12.80
C LEU A 225 38.85 2.27 13.67
N PRO A 226 39.03 2.90 14.85
CA PRO A 226 39.94 2.41 15.89
C PRO A 226 39.69 0.94 16.24
N ALA A 227 40.76 0.19 16.52
CA ALA A 227 40.69 -1.27 16.71
C ALA A 227 39.79 -1.69 17.88
N ASP A 228 39.75 -0.89 18.95
CA ASP A 228 38.89 -1.07 20.11
C ASP A 228 37.41 -0.87 19.76
N LEU A 229 37.06 0.20 19.05
CA LEU A 229 35.68 0.42 18.59
C LEU A 229 35.23 -0.66 17.60
N ARG A 230 36.10 -1.06 16.66
CA ARG A 230 35.79 -2.15 15.71
C ARG A 230 35.52 -3.47 16.43
N THR A 231 36.32 -3.78 17.45
CA THR A 231 36.11 -4.98 18.28
C THR A 231 34.77 -4.90 19.01
N VAL A 232 34.45 -3.74 19.60
CA VAL A 232 33.16 -3.55 20.27
C VAL A 232 32.00 -3.77 19.31
N LEU A 233 31.99 -3.12 18.14
CA LEU A 233 30.95 -3.32 17.12
C LEU A 233 30.82 -4.80 16.74
N GLN A 234 31.93 -5.48 16.44
CA GLN A 234 31.92 -6.92 16.11
C GLN A 234 31.35 -7.81 17.21
N THR A 235 31.50 -7.43 18.49
CA THR A 235 31.04 -8.24 19.63
C THR A 235 29.66 -7.86 20.16
N SER A 236 29.19 -6.63 19.87
CA SER A 236 27.89 -6.12 20.32
C SER A 236 26.82 -6.17 19.23
N THR A 237 27.17 -6.56 18.01
CA THR A 237 26.22 -6.80 16.91
C THR A 237 26.23 -8.27 16.49
N GLY A 238 25.70 -8.58 15.31
CA GLY A 238 25.59 -9.91 14.74
C GLY A 238 24.42 -10.68 15.33
N VAL A 239 24.53 -12.02 15.36
CA VAL A 239 23.48 -12.93 15.81
C VAL A 239 22.85 -12.52 17.14
N GLY A 240 23.65 -12.09 18.12
CA GLY A 240 23.15 -11.68 19.44
C GLY A 240 22.15 -10.52 19.35
N LEU A 241 22.55 -9.43 18.70
CA LEU A 241 21.70 -8.25 18.52
C LEU A 241 20.51 -8.56 17.60
N SER A 242 20.71 -9.34 16.53
CA SER A 242 19.63 -9.75 15.63
C SER A 242 18.54 -10.54 16.35
N ARG A 243 18.91 -11.47 17.24
CA ARG A 243 17.96 -12.20 18.08
C ARG A 243 17.21 -11.29 19.06
N GLU A 244 17.90 -10.30 19.64
CA GLU A 244 17.28 -9.30 20.53
C GLU A 244 16.25 -8.43 19.78
N ILE A 245 16.57 -8.00 18.56
CA ILE A 245 15.65 -7.27 17.68
C ILE A 245 14.40 -8.12 17.41
N GLY A 246 14.58 -9.37 16.96
CA GLY A 246 13.48 -10.27 16.66
C GLY A 246 12.59 -10.59 17.87
N ALA A 247 13.19 -10.80 19.05
CA ALA A 247 12.44 -11.00 20.28
C ALA A 247 11.62 -9.75 20.67
N ALA A 248 12.19 -8.56 20.50
CA ALA A 248 11.48 -7.31 20.78
C ALA A 248 10.32 -7.08 19.80
N SER A 249 10.49 -7.38 18.51
CA SER A 249 9.40 -7.27 17.52
C SER A 249 8.26 -8.23 17.81
N LEU A 250 8.56 -9.49 18.12
CA LEU A 250 7.54 -10.47 18.49
C LEU A 250 6.79 -10.10 19.77
N ALA A 251 7.48 -9.57 20.78
CA ALA A 251 6.84 -9.13 22.02
C ALA A 251 5.85 -7.98 21.77
N ARG A 252 6.23 -6.98 20.96
CA ARG A 252 5.34 -5.86 20.60
C ARG A 252 4.10 -6.33 19.84
N TYR A 253 4.28 -7.27 18.91
CA TYR A 253 3.17 -7.87 18.19
C TYR A 253 2.18 -8.56 19.16
N GLN A 254 2.70 -9.35 20.10
CA GLN A 254 1.88 -10.04 21.11
C GLN A 254 1.16 -9.06 22.05
N ASP A 255 1.83 -7.98 22.45
CA ASP A 255 1.22 -6.93 23.27
C ASP A 255 0.07 -6.24 22.53
N ALA A 256 0.25 -5.92 21.24
CA ALA A 256 -0.80 -5.33 20.41
C ALA A 256 -2.02 -6.26 20.26
N LEU A 257 -1.80 -7.54 19.93
CA LEU A 257 -2.90 -8.52 19.85
C LEU A 257 -3.66 -8.64 21.18
N ALA A 258 -2.96 -8.55 22.31
CA ALA A 258 -3.57 -8.58 23.63
C ALA A 258 -4.40 -7.31 23.93
N ALA A 259 -4.00 -6.15 23.42
CA ALA A 259 -4.76 -4.89 23.53
C ALA A 259 -6.09 -4.96 22.76
N PHE A 260 -6.06 -5.36 21.48
CA PHE A 260 -7.26 -5.58 20.67
C PHE A 260 -8.20 -6.62 21.31
N ALA A 261 -7.66 -7.73 21.79
CA ALA A 261 -8.46 -8.74 22.50
C ALA A 261 -9.10 -8.21 23.80
N ALA A 262 -8.50 -7.20 24.44
CA ALA A 262 -9.02 -6.58 25.67
C ALA A 262 -10.07 -5.49 25.39
N ALA A 263 -9.98 -4.80 24.26
CA ALA A 263 -10.94 -3.78 23.82
C ALA A 263 -12.33 -4.37 23.52
N GLY A 264 -12.39 -5.67 23.20
CA GLY A 264 -13.64 -6.37 22.89
C GLY A 264 -13.89 -6.54 21.39
N ASP A 265 -12.91 -6.16 20.57
CA ASP A 265 -12.95 -6.31 19.12
C ASP A 265 -12.90 -7.77 18.69
N GLY A 266 -13.41 -8.03 17.49
CA GLY A 266 -13.40 -9.36 16.88
C GLY A 266 -11.99 -9.76 16.46
N LEU A 267 -11.20 -10.36 17.36
CA LEU A 267 -9.92 -10.95 16.98
C LEU A 267 -10.18 -12.23 16.15
N VAL A 268 -9.84 -12.22 14.87
CA VAL A 268 -10.06 -13.34 13.95
C VAL A 268 -8.75 -13.84 13.38
N GLU A 269 -8.37 -15.03 13.83
CA GLU A 269 -7.20 -15.74 13.29
C GLU A 269 -7.59 -16.42 11.98
N ALA A 270 -6.97 -16.02 10.87
CA ALA A 270 -7.14 -16.69 9.59
C ALA A 270 -6.61 -18.13 9.72
N SER A 271 -7.47 -19.13 9.47
CA SER A 271 -7.14 -20.53 9.69
C SER A 271 -7.84 -21.45 8.69
N GLY A 272 -7.31 -22.67 8.50
CA GLY A 272 -7.92 -23.66 7.62
C GLY A 272 -7.98 -23.19 6.16
N ALA A 273 -9.18 -23.11 5.59
CA ALA A 273 -9.38 -22.73 4.20
C ALA A 273 -9.03 -21.26 3.93
N ASP A 274 -9.30 -20.37 4.89
CA ASP A 274 -9.09 -18.93 4.74
C ASP A 274 -7.59 -18.60 4.71
N LEU A 275 -6.80 -19.24 5.60
CA LEU A 275 -5.34 -19.13 5.57
C LEU A 275 -4.77 -19.66 4.24
N ALA A 276 -5.30 -20.78 3.75
CA ALA A 276 -4.85 -21.34 2.47
C ALA A 276 -5.16 -20.41 1.28
N ALA A 277 -6.26 -19.65 1.33
CA ALA A 277 -6.59 -18.66 0.32
C ALA A 277 -5.62 -17.47 0.35
N TRP A 278 -5.32 -16.94 1.53
CA TRP A 278 -4.31 -15.89 1.70
C TRP A 278 -2.91 -16.32 1.23
N GLN A 279 -2.52 -17.56 1.53
CA GLN A 279 -1.24 -18.11 1.07
C GLN A 279 -1.20 -18.29 -0.44
N ALA A 280 -2.29 -18.78 -1.05
CA ALA A 280 -2.37 -18.94 -2.51
C ALA A 280 -2.28 -17.59 -3.24
N LEU A 281 -2.96 -16.56 -2.72
CA LEU A 281 -2.87 -15.21 -3.26
C LEU A 281 -1.45 -14.63 -3.12
N ALA A 282 -0.84 -14.80 -1.95
CA ALA A 282 0.54 -14.36 -1.75
C ALA A 282 1.54 -15.09 -2.66
N ASP A 283 1.35 -16.39 -2.90
CA ASP A 283 2.17 -17.16 -3.83
C ASP A 283 2.06 -16.63 -5.27
N GLN A 284 0.86 -16.21 -5.68
CA GLN A 284 0.61 -15.56 -6.98
C GLN A 284 1.35 -14.21 -7.06
N VAL A 285 1.07 -13.30 -6.13
CA VAL A 285 1.73 -11.98 -6.08
C VAL A 285 3.25 -12.11 -6.03
N ASN A 286 3.76 -13.05 -5.24
CA ASN A 286 5.19 -13.31 -5.15
C ASN A 286 5.77 -13.76 -6.50
N ALA A 287 5.06 -14.58 -7.26
CA ALA A 287 5.50 -15.02 -8.58
C ALA A 287 5.53 -13.86 -9.58
N GLU A 288 4.49 -13.03 -9.60
CA GLU A 288 4.39 -11.86 -10.49
C GLU A 288 5.48 -10.83 -10.19
N VAL A 289 5.70 -10.50 -8.91
CA VAL A 289 6.78 -9.60 -8.47
C VAL A 289 8.15 -10.16 -8.88
N LEU A 290 8.38 -11.46 -8.72
CA LEU A 290 9.67 -12.07 -9.07
C LEU A 290 9.90 -12.15 -10.59
N ASP A 291 8.85 -12.34 -11.38
CA ASP A 291 8.95 -12.30 -12.84
C ASP A 291 9.28 -10.87 -13.32
N ARG A 292 8.55 -9.87 -12.79
CA ARG A 292 8.79 -8.43 -13.00
C ARG A 292 10.22 -7.99 -12.69
N LEU A 293 10.78 -8.49 -11.58
CA LEU A 293 12.13 -8.12 -11.13
C LEU A 293 13.25 -8.98 -11.74
N GLY A 294 12.90 -10.11 -12.35
CA GLY A 294 13.81 -10.99 -13.06
C GLY A 294 14.73 -11.87 -12.21
N PRO A 295 15.70 -12.57 -12.85
CA PRO A 295 16.44 -13.68 -12.24
C PRO A 295 17.29 -13.34 -11.01
N GLU A 296 17.75 -12.10 -10.88
CA GLU A 296 18.54 -11.65 -9.74
C GLU A 296 17.68 -11.56 -8.47
N ALA A 297 16.46 -11.04 -8.59
CA ALA A 297 15.47 -11.01 -7.51
C ALA A 297 15.04 -12.43 -7.12
N GLN A 298 14.81 -13.32 -8.10
CA GLN A 298 14.51 -14.73 -7.84
C GLN A 298 15.62 -15.43 -7.06
N ALA A 299 16.89 -15.19 -7.41
CA ALA A 299 18.02 -15.77 -6.69
C ALA A 299 18.09 -15.26 -5.24
N LEU A 300 17.82 -13.97 -5.01
CA LEU A 300 17.77 -13.39 -3.68
C LEU A 300 16.60 -13.94 -2.85
N ALA A 301 15.39 -14.02 -3.42
CA ALA A 301 14.23 -14.61 -2.77
C ALA A 301 14.47 -16.07 -2.37
N ASN A 302 15.08 -16.87 -3.25
CA ASN A 302 15.45 -18.25 -2.95
C ASN A 302 16.47 -18.33 -1.80
N ALA A 303 17.48 -17.45 -1.78
CA ALA A 303 18.48 -17.41 -0.71
C ALA A 303 17.86 -17.04 0.65
N LEU A 304 16.90 -16.12 0.67
CA LEU A 304 16.13 -15.77 1.86
C LEU A 304 15.28 -16.96 2.33
N ALA A 305 14.52 -17.60 1.43
CA ALA A 305 13.66 -18.73 1.74
C ALA A 305 14.44 -19.96 2.27
N GLU A 306 15.57 -20.31 1.64
CA GLU A 306 16.42 -21.42 2.05
C GLU A 306 16.95 -21.24 3.48
N ALA A 307 17.41 -20.03 3.82
CA ALA A 307 17.93 -19.75 5.15
C ALA A 307 16.86 -19.81 6.24
N MET A 308 15.63 -19.44 5.91
CA MET A 308 14.51 -19.48 6.84
C MET A 308 14.02 -20.90 7.13
N GLN A 309 14.17 -21.83 6.20
CA GLN A 309 13.82 -23.24 6.40
C GLN A 309 14.90 -24.02 7.17
N ALA A 310 16.11 -23.49 7.31
CA ALA A 310 17.26 -24.21 7.85
C ALA A 310 17.23 -24.48 9.37
N ASP A 311 16.36 -23.81 10.16
CA ASP A 311 16.44 -23.83 11.63
C ASP A 311 15.16 -24.22 12.38
N LEU A 312 14.16 -24.83 11.72
CA LEU A 312 13.03 -25.46 12.44
C LEU A 312 13.48 -26.78 13.12
N PRO A 313 13.51 -26.88 14.46
CA PRO A 313 13.93 -28.10 15.14
C PRO A 313 12.80 -29.14 15.05
N GLY A 314 12.83 -29.97 14.00
CA GLY A 314 11.66 -30.79 13.71
C GLY A 314 11.80 -32.03 12.84
N ILE A 315 12.67 -32.11 11.84
CA ILE A 315 12.87 -33.35 11.06
C ILE A 315 14.34 -33.48 10.68
N THR A 316 15.03 -34.41 11.32
CA THR A 316 16.36 -34.86 10.89
C THR A 316 16.19 -35.67 9.61
N ILE A 317 16.45 -35.08 8.44
CA ILE A 317 16.94 -35.86 7.31
C ILE A 317 18.36 -36.25 7.72
N GLY A 318 18.56 -37.53 7.98
CA GLY A 318 19.86 -38.04 8.43
C GLY A 318 20.93 -37.76 7.38
N ASP A 319 21.85 -36.86 7.71
CA ASP A 319 23.13 -36.67 7.05
C ASP A 319 23.99 -37.93 7.22
N ASP A 320 23.68 -38.99 6.46
CA ASP A 320 24.66 -40.02 6.14
C ASP A 320 24.37 -40.64 4.77
N PHE A 321 24.41 -39.81 3.74
CA PHE A 321 24.69 -40.27 2.38
C PHE A 321 25.97 -39.59 1.89
N GLY A 322 27.09 -40.25 2.13
CA GLY A 322 28.39 -39.82 1.65
C GLY A 322 28.40 -39.56 0.15
N SER A 323 28.59 -38.28 -0.19
CA SER A 323 29.32 -37.69 -1.32
C SER A 323 29.31 -38.28 -2.74
N ASP A 324 28.58 -39.33 -3.13
CA ASP A 324 28.59 -39.85 -4.52
C ASP A 324 27.33 -40.67 -4.91
N ALA A 325 26.11 -40.12 -4.84
CA ALA A 325 24.94 -40.74 -5.50
C ALA A 325 23.85 -39.72 -5.92
N PRO A 326 23.34 -39.77 -7.18
CA PRO A 326 22.34 -38.83 -7.68
C PRO A 326 20.93 -39.46 -7.70
N PHE A 327 20.10 -39.19 -6.70
CA PHE A 327 18.66 -39.46 -6.80
C PHE A 327 17.87 -38.58 -5.83
N ALA A 328 16.66 -38.19 -6.23
CA ALA A 328 15.65 -37.57 -5.37
C ALA A 328 14.41 -38.47 -5.32
N LEU A 329 13.82 -38.63 -4.14
CA LEU A 329 12.58 -39.40 -3.93
C LEU A 329 11.45 -38.40 -3.65
N ILE A 330 10.44 -38.37 -4.52
CA ILE A 330 9.26 -37.50 -4.35
C ILE A 330 8.09 -38.37 -3.89
N LEU A 331 7.40 -37.96 -2.81
CA LEU A 331 6.16 -38.56 -2.34
C LEU A 331 5.04 -37.49 -2.37
N PRO A 332 3.81 -37.83 -2.81
CA PRO A 332 2.70 -36.87 -2.81
C PRO A 332 2.36 -36.42 -1.38
N VAL A 333 2.16 -35.11 -1.21
CA VAL A 333 2.15 -34.41 0.09
C VAL A 333 0.94 -34.75 0.99
N ASN A 334 -0.04 -35.51 0.51
CA ASN A 334 -1.32 -35.72 1.20
C ASN A 334 -1.52 -37.08 1.90
N LEU A 335 -0.47 -37.86 2.19
CA LEU A 335 -0.65 -39.20 2.79
C LEU A 335 -0.10 -39.40 4.21
N GLY A 336 0.53 -38.40 4.84
CA GLY A 336 0.91 -38.49 6.27
C GLY A 336 1.68 -39.77 6.64
N VAL A 337 2.57 -40.22 5.75
CA VAL A 337 3.27 -41.50 5.87
C VAL A 337 4.46 -41.35 6.79
N SER A 338 4.53 -42.15 7.85
CA SER A 338 5.59 -42.11 8.86
C SER A 338 6.38 -43.42 8.99
N SER A 339 6.00 -44.47 8.23
CA SER A 339 6.76 -45.72 8.15
C SER A 339 6.61 -46.49 6.82
N ALA A 340 7.60 -47.32 6.48
CA ALA A 340 7.62 -48.13 5.26
C ALA A 340 6.48 -49.16 5.13
N THR A 341 5.82 -49.52 6.23
CA THR A 341 4.67 -50.44 6.25
C THR A 341 3.39 -49.84 5.66
N GLU A 342 3.32 -48.52 5.51
CA GLU A 342 2.15 -47.79 5.00
C GLU A 342 2.17 -47.60 3.47
N LEU A 343 3.22 -48.09 2.80
CA LEU A 343 3.39 -48.04 1.33
C LEU A 343 2.86 -49.29 0.62
N ASP A 344 2.24 -50.23 1.33
CA ASP A 344 1.73 -51.49 0.79
C ASP A 344 0.59 -51.23 -0.24
N GLY A 345 0.91 -51.37 -1.52
CA GLY A 345 -0.01 -51.14 -2.64
C GLY A 345 0.07 -49.75 -3.31
N ALA A 346 0.99 -48.87 -2.90
CA ALA A 346 1.20 -47.57 -3.56
C ALA A 346 2.08 -47.70 -4.82
N THR A 347 1.83 -46.86 -5.84
CA THR A 347 2.73 -46.69 -7.00
C THR A 347 3.77 -45.63 -6.67
N VAL A 348 5.05 -45.95 -6.86
CA VAL A 348 6.17 -45.05 -6.53
C VAL A 348 7.00 -44.79 -7.80
N ALA A 349 7.19 -43.52 -8.15
CA ALA A 349 8.02 -43.09 -9.28
C ALA A 349 9.41 -42.66 -8.78
N LEU A 350 10.47 -43.17 -9.42
CA LEU A 350 11.84 -42.72 -9.21
C LEU A 350 12.33 -41.98 -10.48
N ILE A 351 12.69 -40.71 -10.36
CA ILE A 351 13.23 -39.89 -11.45
C ILE A 351 14.69 -39.56 -11.16
N THR A 352 15.56 -39.65 -12.17
CA THR A 352 16.99 -39.34 -12.03
C THR A 352 17.44 -38.23 -12.98
N GLY A 353 17.37 -36.95 -12.54
CA GLY A 353 18.23 -35.85 -13.03
C GLY A 353 17.62 -34.65 -13.79
N THR A 354 17.76 -33.44 -13.20
CA THR A 354 17.53 -32.05 -13.70
C THR A 354 16.08 -31.56 -13.92
N LEU A 355 15.87 -30.27 -13.63
CA LEU A 355 14.58 -29.53 -13.70
C LEU A 355 13.93 -29.52 -15.09
N GLN A 356 14.69 -29.74 -16.16
CA GLN A 356 14.14 -29.81 -17.53
C GLN A 356 13.27 -31.06 -17.78
N GLU A 357 13.28 -32.07 -16.90
CA GLU A 357 12.54 -33.32 -17.10
C GLU A 357 11.14 -33.33 -16.45
N LEU A 358 10.79 -32.34 -15.62
CA LEU A 358 9.42 -32.17 -15.08
C LEU A 358 8.42 -31.85 -16.21
N ALA A 359 8.84 -30.98 -17.15
CA ALA A 359 8.07 -30.60 -18.34
C ALA A 359 7.76 -31.78 -19.28
N VAL A 360 8.59 -32.84 -19.24
CA VAL A 360 8.37 -34.05 -20.03
C VAL A 360 7.21 -34.86 -19.45
N PHE A 361 7.08 -34.93 -18.12
CA PHE A 361 5.99 -35.64 -17.46
C PHE A 361 4.63 -34.94 -17.70
N GLU A 362 4.61 -33.61 -17.56
CA GLU A 362 3.43 -32.78 -17.89
C GLU A 362 3.03 -32.93 -19.36
N TYR A 363 4.00 -33.03 -20.28
CA TYR A 363 3.75 -33.30 -21.69
C TYR A 363 3.14 -34.68 -21.95
N PHE A 364 3.56 -35.75 -21.25
CA PHE A 364 2.98 -37.09 -21.40
C PHE A 364 1.56 -37.19 -20.81
N GLU A 365 1.29 -36.49 -19.71
CA GLU A 365 -0.03 -36.43 -19.06
C GLU A 365 -1.04 -35.63 -19.91
N ALA A 366 -0.63 -34.47 -20.42
CA ALA A 366 -1.44 -33.66 -21.33
C ALA A 366 -1.82 -34.40 -22.64
N ASN A 367 -1.02 -35.39 -23.04
CA ASN A 367 -1.21 -36.14 -24.30
C ASN A 367 -1.69 -37.59 -24.12
N ASN A 368 -2.00 -38.02 -22.89
CA ASN A 368 -2.68 -39.28 -22.55
C ASN A 368 -2.06 -40.57 -23.15
N MET A 369 -0.72 -40.68 -23.11
CA MET A 369 0.02 -41.83 -23.66
C MET A 369 0.40 -42.86 -22.59
N SER A 370 0.20 -44.17 -22.84
CA SER A 370 0.49 -45.25 -21.86
C SER A 370 1.86 -45.92 -22.06
N TYR A 371 2.56 -46.30 -20.99
CA TYR A 371 3.81 -47.07 -21.02
C TYR A 371 3.84 -48.27 -20.06
N GLU A 372 4.65 -49.30 -20.35
CA GLU A 372 4.82 -50.52 -19.53
C GLU A 372 6.07 -50.47 -18.63
N PRO A 373 6.03 -51.00 -17.39
CA PRO A 373 7.15 -50.98 -16.43
C PRO A 373 8.24 -52.05 -16.69
N VAL A 374 9.50 -51.75 -16.30
CA VAL A 374 10.69 -52.60 -16.47
C VAL A 374 11.16 -53.18 -15.11
N PRO A 375 11.66 -54.43 -15.03
CA PRO A 375 12.07 -55.04 -13.75
C PRO A 375 13.38 -54.48 -13.16
N VAL A 376 13.41 -54.36 -11.83
CA VAL A 376 14.47 -53.71 -11.02
C VAL A 376 15.52 -54.72 -10.54
N ASP A 377 16.60 -54.93 -11.31
CA ASP A 377 17.68 -55.88 -10.93
C ASP A 377 19.01 -55.22 -10.51
N ASN A 378 19.12 -53.89 -10.43
CA ASN A 378 20.39 -53.21 -10.10
C ASN A 378 20.29 -52.09 -9.03
N ALA A 379 19.24 -52.09 -8.21
CA ALA A 379 19.22 -51.24 -7.02
C ALA A 379 19.95 -51.97 -5.87
N GLY A 380 20.91 -51.30 -5.21
CA GLY A 380 21.67 -51.90 -4.10
C GLY A 380 20.75 -52.40 -2.96
N GLU A 381 21.24 -53.36 -2.15
CA GLU A 381 20.46 -54.08 -1.13
C GLU A 381 19.55 -53.20 -0.24
N ALA A 382 19.92 -51.94 0.02
CA ALA A 382 19.14 -50.99 0.80
C ALA A 382 17.85 -50.51 0.09
N ILE A 383 17.91 -50.26 -1.22
CA ILE A 383 16.74 -49.81 -2.02
C ILE A 383 15.78 -50.97 -2.24
N THR A 384 16.30 -52.18 -2.45
CA THR A 384 15.50 -53.41 -2.59
C THR A 384 14.72 -53.74 -1.31
N GLN A 385 15.25 -53.36 -0.15
CA GLN A 385 14.58 -53.55 1.14
C GLN A 385 13.53 -52.47 1.43
N PHE A 386 13.70 -51.25 0.88
CA PHE A 386 12.71 -50.16 0.94
C PHE A 386 11.54 -50.36 -0.03
N LEU A 387 11.80 -50.90 -1.22
CA LEU A 387 10.80 -51.10 -2.28
C LEU A 387 10.04 -52.44 -2.21
N ALA A 388 10.33 -53.29 -1.22
CA ALA A 388 9.74 -54.64 -1.10
C ALA A 388 8.22 -54.67 -0.84
N GLY A 389 7.57 -53.52 -0.65
CA GLY A 389 6.11 -53.37 -0.47
C GLY A 389 5.37 -52.61 -1.59
N ALA A 390 6.06 -52.08 -2.60
CA ALA A 390 5.41 -51.36 -3.71
C ALA A 390 4.89 -52.33 -4.78
N ALA A 391 3.68 -52.06 -5.31
CA ALA A 391 3.08 -52.92 -6.34
C ALA A 391 3.71 -52.71 -7.73
N ASP A 392 4.07 -51.48 -8.07
CA ASP A 392 4.72 -51.08 -9.32
C ASP A 392 5.77 -49.98 -9.05
N VAL A 393 6.93 -50.10 -9.72
CA VAL A 393 8.04 -49.15 -9.63
C VAL A 393 8.42 -48.69 -11.03
N LEU A 394 8.36 -47.39 -11.29
CA LEU A 394 8.80 -46.79 -12.56
C LEU A 394 10.25 -46.31 -12.44
N VAL A 395 11.13 -46.82 -13.32
CA VAL A 395 12.54 -46.41 -13.41
C VAL A 395 12.84 -46.05 -14.87
N VAL A 396 13.17 -44.78 -15.14
CA VAL A 396 13.53 -44.31 -16.49
C VAL A 396 15.03 -44.02 -16.55
N PRO A 397 15.84 -44.80 -17.29
CA PRO A 397 17.27 -44.54 -17.43
C PRO A 397 17.58 -43.52 -18.54
N THR A 398 18.50 -42.59 -18.27
CA THR A 398 19.01 -41.54 -19.20
C THR A 398 19.60 -42.05 -20.52
N SER A 399 19.79 -43.36 -20.68
CA SER A 399 20.37 -43.98 -21.88
C SER A 399 19.38 -44.20 -23.05
N TRP A 400 18.12 -43.78 -22.92
CA TRP A 400 17.09 -43.97 -23.95
C TRP A 400 16.92 -42.80 -24.93
N ILE A 401 17.77 -41.77 -24.84
CA ILE A 401 17.79 -40.67 -25.80
C ILE A 401 19.06 -40.76 -26.65
N THR A 402 18.92 -41.22 -27.90
CA THR A 402 19.91 -40.98 -28.95
C THR A 402 19.57 -39.68 -29.67
N PRO A 403 20.50 -38.71 -29.81
CA PRO A 403 20.27 -37.51 -30.60
C PRO A 403 20.37 -37.84 -32.09
N ALA A 404 19.25 -38.22 -32.68
CA ALA A 404 19.09 -38.33 -34.12
C ALA A 404 17.60 -38.33 -34.47
N GLU A 405 17.06 -37.15 -34.79
CA GLU A 405 16.01 -36.89 -35.79
C GLU A 405 15.51 -35.43 -35.63
N LEU A 406 16.34 -34.46 -36.01
CA LEU A 406 15.83 -33.16 -36.43
C LEU A 406 15.45 -33.24 -37.91
N PRO A 407 14.20 -32.97 -38.32
CA PRO A 407 13.91 -32.63 -39.70
C PRO A 407 14.52 -31.25 -40.02
N PRO A 408 15.15 -31.07 -41.18
CA PRO A 408 15.66 -29.79 -41.62
C PRO A 408 14.53 -28.91 -42.17
N GLU A 409 14.74 -27.59 -42.07
CA GLU A 409 14.12 -26.52 -42.87
C GLU A 409 12.65 -26.17 -42.59
N TYR A 410 12.43 -25.09 -41.83
CA TYR A 410 11.42 -24.10 -42.22
C TYR A 410 12.15 -22.90 -42.83
N GLU A 411 12.37 -23.03 -44.13
CA GLU A 411 12.68 -21.96 -45.04
C GLU A 411 11.42 -21.07 -45.18
N VAL A 412 11.60 -19.77 -45.05
CA VAL A 412 10.57 -18.75 -45.26
C VAL A 412 10.00 -18.90 -46.67
N MET A 413 8.66 -18.95 -46.80
CA MET A 413 7.98 -18.49 -48.00
C MET A 413 6.93 -17.43 -47.65
N PRO A 414 6.96 -16.27 -48.33
CA PRO A 414 6.06 -15.16 -48.11
C PRO A 414 4.71 -15.37 -48.81
N GLU A 415 3.73 -14.58 -48.38
CA GLU A 415 2.38 -14.38 -48.95
C GLU A 415 1.23 -15.10 -48.24
N GLN A 416 0.69 -14.45 -47.19
CA GLN A 416 -0.66 -13.85 -47.25
C GLN A 416 -0.84 -12.82 -46.12
N LEU A 417 -0.75 -11.54 -46.51
CA LEU A 417 -0.93 -10.32 -45.72
C LEU A 417 -2.23 -10.35 -44.86
N GLY A 418 -2.27 -9.84 -43.64
CA GLY A 418 -1.38 -8.84 -43.02
C GLY A 418 -0.96 -9.19 -41.60
N ASP A 419 0.35 -9.41 -41.44
CA ASP A 419 1.07 -9.42 -40.16
C ASP A 419 1.10 -8.01 -39.58
N ALA A 420 0.66 -7.86 -38.33
CA ALA A 420 1.30 -6.93 -37.41
C ALA A 420 2.67 -7.53 -37.09
N ALA A 421 3.74 -6.83 -37.45
CA ALA A 421 5.07 -7.24 -37.03
C ALA A 421 5.14 -7.10 -35.51
N VAL A 422 5.45 -8.18 -34.80
CA VAL A 422 5.93 -8.08 -33.41
C VAL A 422 7.23 -7.28 -33.48
N LEU A 423 7.13 -5.98 -33.23
CA LEU A 423 8.28 -5.09 -33.11
C LEU A 423 8.95 -5.44 -31.78
N MET A 424 10.25 -5.74 -31.81
CA MET A 424 11.00 -5.85 -30.58
C MET A 424 11.24 -4.43 -30.06
N PRO A 425 10.97 -4.14 -28.77
CA PRO A 425 11.22 -2.84 -28.18
C PRO A 425 12.69 -2.45 -28.27
N THR A 426 12.95 -1.15 -28.39
CA THR A 426 14.27 -0.54 -28.55
C THR A 426 14.43 0.68 -27.64
N GLU A 427 15.61 1.30 -27.66
CA GLU A 427 15.89 2.55 -26.92
C GLU A 427 15.49 3.81 -27.71
N GLY A 428 14.55 3.69 -28.65
CA GLY A 428 13.95 4.84 -29.30
C GLY A 428 12.52 4.56 -29.72
N ALA A 429 11.80 5.61 -30.10
CA ALA A 429 10.36 5.57 -30.40
C ALA A 429 9.90 4.35 -31.23
N ASP A 430 9.04 3.53 -30.61
CA ASP A 430 8.46 2.31 -31.11
C ASP A 430 6.92 2.37 -31.16
N ASP A 431 6.32 1.57 -32.04
CA ASP A 431 4.87 1.33 -32.08
C ASP A 431 4.65 -0.18 -31.82
N LEU A 432 4.33 -0.54 -30.58
CA LEU A 432 4.15 -1.90 -30.10
C LEU A 432 2.66 -2.28 -30.02
N LEU A 433 2.35 -3.54 -30.32
CA LEU A 433 0.99 -4.07 -30.31
C LEU A 433 0.99 -5.45 -29.66
N GLY A 434 0.16 -5.61 -28.63
CA GLY A 434 -0.16 -6.87 -27.97
C GLY A 434 -1.15 -7.71 -28.77
N THR A 435 -1.86 -8.57 -28.05
CA THR A 435 -2.74 -9.62 -28.53
C THR A 435 -4.10 -9.54 -27.83
N GLU A 436 -4.99 -10.48 -28.10
CA GLU A 436 -6.32 -10.52 -27.46
C GLU A 436 -6.31 -11.38 -26.18
N GLY A 437 -5.13 -11.58 -25.59
CA GLY A 437 -4.96 -12.22 -24.30
C GLY A 437 -3.80 -11.56 -23.55
N PRO A 438 -3.56 -11.96 -22.29
CA PRO A 438 -2.62 -11.27 -21.40
C PRO A 438 -1.22 -11.12 -22.00
N ASP A 439 -0.73 -9.88 -22.05
CA ASP A 439 0.58 -9.50 -22.55
C ASP A 439 1.40 -8.77 -21.48
N ASP A 440 2.73 -8.96 -21.51
CA ASP A 440 3.69 -8.20 -20.71
C ASP A 440 4.66 -7.48 -21.67
N ILE A 441 4.56 -6.15 -21.74
CA ILE A 441 5.24 -5.31 -22.73
C ILE A 441 6.01 -4.18 -22.04
N ALA A 442 7.34 -4.24 -22.10
CA ALA A 442 8.22 -3.14 -21.73
C ALA A 442 8.78 -2.41 -22.96
N ALA A 443 8.47 -1.12 -23.10
CA ALA A 443 8.85 -0.28 -24.24
C ALA A 443 10.31 0.24 -24.19
N LEU A 444 10.93 0.22 -23.00
CA LEU A 444 12.30 0.63 -22.71
C LEU A 444 12.55 2.14 -22.71
N GLY A 445 12.74 2.75 -23.88
CA GLY A 445 13.01 4.18 -23.89
C GLY A 445 12.77 4.75 -25.27
N GLY A 446 12.30 5.99 -25.34
CA GLY A 446 11.73 6.49 -26.59
C GLY A 446 10.47 7.27 -26.30
N ASP A 447 9.82 7.76 -27.35
CA ASP A 447 8.45 8.27 -27.21
C ASP A 447 7.58 7.21 -27.87
N ASP A 448 7.13 6.23 -27.09
CA ASP A 448 6.60 4.96 -27.56
C ASP A 448 5.06 4.97 -27.63
N ARG A 449 4.51 4.07 -28.44
CA ARG A 449 3.07 3.76 -28.45
C ARG A 449 2.89 2.28 -28.21
N VAL A 450 2.18 1.92 -27.16
CA VAL A 450 1.89 0.54 -26.79
C VAL A 450 0.38 0.35 -26.71
N ALA A 451 -0.12 -0.73 -27.28
CA ALA A 451 -1.52 -1.12 -27.17
C ALA A 451 -1.63 -2.61 -26.80
N GLY A 452 -2.23 -2.92 -25.65
CA GLY A 452 -2.47 -4.27 -25.15
C GLY A 452 -3.53 -5.01 -25.99
N LEU A 453 -4.67 -4.34 -26.20
CA LEU A 453 -5.89 -4.76 -26.92
C LEU A 453 -6.90 -5.45 -26.01
N GLY A 454 -6.65 -6.67 -25.56
CA GLY A 454 -7.52 -7.24 -24.54
C GLY A 454 -6.94 -8.47 -23.89
N GLY A 455 -7.55 -8.89 -22.78
CA GLY A 455 -6.84 -9.65 -21.76
C GLY A 455 -6.27 -8.69 -20.71
N ASP A 456 -5.83 -9.25 -19.58
CA ASP A 456 -5.30 -8.47 -18.47
C ASP A 456 -3.81 -8.21 -18.75
N ASP A 457 -3.48 -7.01 -19.22
CA ASP A 457 -2.16 -6.66 -19.76
C ASP A 457 -1.27 -5.91 -18.75
N SER A 458 0.05 -6.04 -18.87
CA SER A 458 1.05 -5.27 -18.14
C SER A 458 1.92 -4.47 -19.13
N LEU A 459 1.75 -3.14 -19.14
CA LEU A 459 2.38 -2.23 -20.10
C LEU A 459 3.28 -1.21 -19.41
N TYR A 460 4.55 -1.13 -19.82
CA TYR A 460 5.55 -0.24 -19.22
C TYR A 460 6.22 0.68 -20.26
N GLY A 461 6.01 2.00 -20.16
CA GLY A 461 6.62 3.04 -21.00
C GLY A 461 8.10 3.26 -20.70
N ASN A 462 8.45 3.31 -19.41
CA ASN A 462 9.79 3.52 -18.86
C ASN A 462 10.37 4.94 -19.04
N THR A 463 10.92 5.31 -20.20
CA THR A 463 11.56 6.63 -20.35
C THR A 463 11.23 7.31 -21.67
N GLY A 464 10.88 8.59 -21.59
CA GLY A 464 10.42 9.41 -22.70
C GLY A 464 8.90 9.53 -22.68
N ASN A 465 8.31 10.19 -23.67
CA ASN A 465 6.90 10.57 -23.61
C ASN A 465 6.03 9.53 -24.32
N ASP A 466 5.44 8.64 -23.54
CA ASP A 466 4.83 7.41 -24.01
C ASP A 466 3.30 7.52 -24.12
N THR A 467 2.72 6.62 -24.91
CA THR A 467 1.27 6.42 -24.98
C THR A 467 0.97 4.95 -24.77
N LEU A 468 0.31 4.62 -23.66
CA LEU A 468 -0.07 3.26 -23.30
C LEU A 468 -1.59 3.11 -23.36
N LEU A 469 -2.07 2.07 -24.02
CA LEU A 469 -3.48 1.73 -24.14
C LEU A 469 -3.66 0.30 -23.66
N GLY A 470 -4.39 0.08 -22.56
CA GLY A 470 -4.72 -1.23 -22.02
C GLY A 470 -5.63 -2.00 -22.97
N GLY A 471 -6.92 -1.73 -22.91
CA GLY A 471 -7.90 -2.35 -23.80
C GLY A 471 -9.10 -2.91 -23.05
N GLU A 472 -9.51 -4.13 -23.40
CA GLU A 472 -10.52 -4.88 -22.63
C GLU A 472 -9.82 -5.80 -21.64
N GLY A 473 -10.00 -5.65 -20.33
CA GLY A 473 -9.34 -6.47 -19.32
C GLY A 473 -8.93 -5.64 -18.12
N ASP A 474 -8.53 -6.30 -17.03
CA ASP A 474 -8.03 -5.59 -15.86
C ASP A 474 -6.52 -5.30 -16.08
N ASP A 475 -6.20 -4.11 -16.59
CA ASP A 475 -4.86 -3.79 -17.11
C ASP A 475 -3.98 -3.04 -16.10
N ARG A 476 -2.67 -3.22 -16.21
CA ARG A 476 -1.66 -2.44 -15.48
C ARG A 476 -0.79 -1.62 -16.43
N LEU A 477 -0.85 -0.30 -16.30
CA LEU A 477 -0.10 0.65 -17.13
C LEU A 477 0.84 1.50 -16.27
N ASP A 478 2.12 1.59 -16.65
CA ASP A 478 3.14 2.42 -15.98
C ASP A 478 3.89 3.29 -17.02
N GLY A 479 3.70 4.62 -16.95
CA GLY A 479 4.33 5.58 -17.86
C GLY A 479 5.84 5.72 -17.64
N GLY A 480 6.28 5.70 -16.38
CA GLY A 480 7.69 5.81 -16.04
C GLY A 480 8.16 7.27 -15.93
N ASN A 481 9.04 7.73 -16.82
CA ASN A 481 9.52 9.12 -16.81
C ASN A 481 9.25 9.78 -18.16
N GLY A 482 8.51 10.88 -18.17
CA GLY A 482 8.11 11.56 -19.38
C GLY A 482 6.79 12.28 -19.15
N ASP A 483 6.35 13.07 -20.14
CA ASP A 483 4.94 13.50 -20.13
C ASP A 483 4.14 12.43 -20.88
N ASP A 484 3.48 11.55 -20.14
CA ASP A 484 2.90 10.29 -20.64
C ASP A 484 1.37 10.37 -20.81
N SER A 485 0.82 9.45 -21.62
CA SER A 485 -0.62 9.31 -21.85
C SER A 485 -1.06 7.87 -21.66
N LEU A 486 -1.77 7.58 -20.58
CA LEU A 486 -2.27 6.24 -20.24
C LEU A 486 -3.79 6.18 -20.39
N ALA A 487 -4.30 5.08 -20.92
CA ALA A 487 -5.73 4.78 -20.96
C ALA A 487 -5.98 3.29 -20.69
N GLY A 488 -6.69 2.97 -19.61
CA GLY A 488 -7.06 1.60 -19.24
C GLY A 488 -8.14 1.03 -20.15
N ALA A 489 -9.27 1.74 -20.23
CA ALA A 489 -10.48 1.45 -21.02
C ALA A 489 -11.51 0.56 -20.31
N ASP A 490 -11.76 -0.69 -20.72
CA ASP A 490 -12.83 -1.49 -20.10
C ASP A 490 -12.20 -2.48 -19.11
N GLY A 491 -12.42 -2.35 -17.80
CA GLY A 491 -11.84 -3.22 -16.79
C GLY A 491 -11.49 -2.47 -15.51
N ALA A 492 -11.09 -3.19 -14.47
CA ALA A 492 -10.56 -2.58 -13.24
C ALA A 492 -9.05 -2.34 -13.42
N ASP A 493 -8.68 -1.16 -13.91
CA ASP A 493 -7.32 -0.88 -14.36
C ASP A 493 -6.45 -0.22 -13.28
N THR A 494 -5.14 -0.46 -13.32
CA THR A 494 -4.14 0.26 -12.53
C THR A 494 -3.25 1.12 -13.42
N LEU A 495 -3.33 2.44 -13.26
CA LEU A 495 -2.54 3.42 -14.01
C LEU A 495 -1.55 4.15 -13.09
N LEU A 496 -0.28 4.16 -13.48
CA LEU A 496 0.81 4.86 -12.81
C LEU A 496 1.41 5.87 -13.81
N GLY A 497 1.19 7.17 -13.60
CA GLY A 497 1.74 8.22 -14.48
C GLY A 497 3.26 8.28 -14.41
N GLY A 498 3.80 8.36 -13.19
CA GLY A 498 5.25 8.29 -12.97
C GLY A 498 5.83 9.68 -12.76
N LYS A 499 6.78 10.13 -13.58
CA LYS A 499 7.33 11.48 -13.51
C LYS A 499 7.04 12.26 -14.78
N GLY A 500 6.38 13.40 -14.65
CA GLY A 500 6.21 14.39 -15.71
C GLY A 500 4.80 14.95 -15.65
N TYR A 501 4.33 15.51 -16.76
CA TYR A 501 2.95 16.00 -16.85
C TYR A 501 2.09 14.98 -17.57
N ASP A 502 1.43 14.12 -16.80
CA ASP A 502 0.79 12.93 -17.32
C ASP A 502 -0.71 13.15 -17.60
N THR A 503 -1.24 12.41 -18.56
CA THR A 503 -2.68 12.33 -18.84
C THR A 503 -3.14 10.89 -18.62
N LEU A 504 -3.99 10.70 -17.61
CA LEU A 504 -4.44 9.40 -17.15
C LEU A 504 -5.94 9.26 -17.40
N ARG A 505 -6.35 8.13 -17.97
CA ARG A 505 -7.77 7.79 -18.19
C ARG A 505 -8.03 6.38 -17.69
N GLY A 506 -8.83 6.23 -16.64
CA GLY A 506 -9.27 4.93 -16.15
C GLY A 506 -10.13 4.25 -17.21
N GLY A 507 -11.40 4.62 -17.28
CA GLY A 507 -12.33 4.12 -18.28
C GLY A 507 -13.63 3.65 -17.63
N ASP A 508 -14.14 2.50 -18.04
CA ASP A 508 -15.26 1.82 -17.41
C ASP A 508 -14.71 0.69 -16.50
N GLY A 509 -15.05 0.69 -15.23
CA GLY A 509 -14.57 -0.26 -14.22
C GLY A 509 -14.07 0.47 -12.99
N ASN A 510 -13.66 -0.26 -11.96
CA ASN A 510 -13.17 0.36 -10.73
C ASN A 510 -11.66 0.55 -10.84
N ASP A 511 -11.24 1.76 -11.19
CA ASP A 511 -9.86 2.04 -11.56
C ASP A 511 -9.03 2.57 -10.41
N ARG A 512 -7.73 2.25 -10.43
CA ARG A 512 -6.71 2.78 -9.55
C ARG A 512 -5.76 3.66 -10.36
N VAL A 513 -5.74 4.95 -10.06
CA VAL A 513 -4.92 5.94 -10.78
C VAL A 513 -3.96 6.64 -9.81
N VAL A 514 -2.68 6.62 -10.14
CA VAL A 514 -1.62 7.36 -9.44
C VAL A 514 -1.01 8.37 -10.40
N GLY A 515 -1.12 9.67 -10.07
CA GLY A 515 -0.53 10.77 -10.84
C GLY A 515 1.00 10.66 -10.86
N GLY A 516 1.61 11.05 -9.74
CA GLY A 516 3.05 10.93 -9.54
C GLY A 516 3.72 12.29 -9.55
N ASP A 517 5.01 12.32 -9.89
CA ASP A 517 5.79 13.56 -9.88
C ASP A 517 5.37 14.48 -11.04
N GLY A 518 4.44 15.40 -10.80
CA GLY A 518 4.19 16.51 -11.70
C GLY A 518 2.77 17.01 -11.62
N ARG A 519 2.35 17.74 -12.67
CA ARG A 519 0.97 18.23 -12.76
C ARG A 519 0.22 17.32 -13.71
N ASP A 520 -0.66 16.54 -13.13
CA ASP A 520 -1.32 15.49 -13.85
C ASP A 520 -2.78 15.83 -14.12
N LEU A 521 -3.28 15.18 -15.16
CA LEU A 521 -4.63 15.30 -15.65
C LEU A 521 -5.27 13.93 -15.64
N ALA A 522 -6.18 13.68 -14.70
CA ALA A 522 -6.86 12.40 -14.58
C ALA A 522 -8.35 12.49 -14.91
N TYR A 523 -8.84 11.50 -15.65
CA TYR A 523 -10.26 11.22 -15.87
C TYR A 523 -10.50 9.78 -15.44
N LEU A 524 -11.20 9.56 -14.32
CA LEU A 524 -11.33 8.21 -13.76
C LEU A 524 -12.36 7.42 -14.57
N GLY A 525 -13.62 7.88 -14.62
CA GLY A 525 -14.57 7.42 -15.60
C GLY A 525 -15.82 6.82 -14.96
N GLY A 526 -16.17 5.59 -15.29
CA GLY A 526 -17.36 4.94 -14.77
C GLY A 526 -17.00 3.78 -13.85
N GLY A 527 -17.31 3.87 -12.57
CA GLY A 527 -17.00 2.85 -11.57
C GLY A 527 -16.64 3.50 -10.25
N ASP A 528 -16.43 2.71 -9.20
CA ASP A 528 -16.00 3.26 -7.91
C ASP A 528 -14.46 3.37 -7.90
N ASP A 529 -13.95 4.51 -8.34
CA ASP A 529 -12.54 4.73 -8.67
C ASP A 529 -11.70 5.26 -7.49
N LEU A 530 -10.39 5.11 -7.61
CA LEU A 530 -9.40 5.60 -6.67
C LEU A 530 -8.33 6.41 -7.39
N PHE A 531 -8.23 7.71 -7.09
CA PHE A 531 -7.09 8.56 -7.46
C PHE A 531 -6.22 8.87 -6.24
N PHE A 532 -4.91 8.75 -6.39
CA PHE A 532 -3.96 9.10 -5.34
C PHE A 532 -2.70 9.81 -5.86
N ASP A 533 -2.35 10.92 -5.20
CA ASP A 533 -1.07 11.60 -5.38
C ASP A 533 -0.38 11.87 -4.03
N ASN A 534 0.92 11.62 -3.92
CA ASN A 534 1.73 12.04 -2.76
C ASN A 534 3.03 12.73 -3.14
N ALA A 535 3.19 13.07 -4.40
CA ALA A 535 4.43 13.50 -4.97
C ALA A 535 4.50 15.03 -5.04
N GLN A 536 5.61 15.56 -4.52
CA GLN A 536 6.00 16.98 -4.64
C GLN A 536 4.94 17.98 -4.14
N GLY A 537 5.21 19.28 -4.33
CA GLY A 537 4.34 20.34 -3.84
C GLY A 537 4.56 21.67 -4.55
N GLY A 538 3.63 22.60 -4.36
CA GLY A 538 3.66 23.90 -5.03
C GLY A 538 3.18 23.81 -6.48
N VAL A 539 3.65 24.67 -7.39
CA VAL A 539 3.08 24.76 -8.76
C VAL A 539 3.26 23.51 -9.62
N ASN A 540 4.13 22.59 -9.19
CA ASN A 540 4.49 21.40 -9.95
C ASN A 540 3.69 20.17 -9.54
N GLY A 541 3.06 20.13 -8.36
CA GLY A 541 2.02 19.14 -8.03
C GLY A 541 0.73 19.94 -7.96
N ARG A 542 0.03 20.10 -9.07
CA ARG A 542 -1.21 20.91 -9.13
C ARG A 542 -2.19 20.18 -10.01
N ASP A 543 -2.78 19.15 -9.46
CA ASP A 543 -3.43 18.14 -10.27
C ASP A 543 -4.85 18.54 -10.58
N THR A 544 -5.38 17.96 -11.65
CA THR A 544 -6.79 18.10 -11.98
C THR A 544 -7.40 16.74 -12.26
N VAL A 545 -8.40 16.40 -11.46
CA VAL A 545 -9.06 15.09 -11.49
C VAL A 545 -10.55 15.29 -11.73
N TRP A 546 -11.07 14.55 -12.71
CA TRP A 546 -12.49 14.32 -12.91
C TRP A 546 -12.77 12.87 -12.55
N ALA A 547 -13.49 12.64 -11.45
CA ALA A 547 -13.86 11.30 -11.01
C ALA A 547 -14.98 10.73 -11.91
N ASN A 548 -15.97 11.56 -12.24
CA ASN A 548 -17.09 11.29 -13.14
C ASN A 548 -18.21 10.48 -12.46
N ALA A 549 -18.39 9.19 -12.74
CA ALA A 549 -19.56 8.45 -12.30
C ALA A 549 -19.20 7.24 -11.42
N GLY A 550 -19.70 7.21 -10.19
CA GLY A 550 -19.44 6.14 -9.23
C GLY A 550 -19.09 6.75 -7.87
N ASN A 551 -18.80 5.94 -6.85
CA ASN A 551 -18.50 6.43 -5.50
C ASN A 551 -17.00 6.51 -5.31
N ASP A 552 -16.43 7.59 -5.81
CA ASP A 552 -15.00 7.69 -6.04
C ASP A 552 -14.24 8.09 -4.77
N THR A 553 -12.93 7.90 -4.81
CA THR A 553 -12.02 8.35 -3.77
C THR A 553 -10.84 9.06 -4.40
N VAL A 554 -10.80 10.37 -4.23
CA VAL A 554 -9.75 11.23 -4.76
C VAL A 554 -8.94 11.78 -3.61
N GLN A 555 -7.66 11.42 -3.55
CA GLN A 555 -6.72 11.98 -2.59
C GLN A 555 -5.58 12.68 -3.31
N GLY A 556 -5.56 14.01 -3.17
CA GLY A 556 -4.50 14.86 -3.69
C GLY A 556 -3.20 14.73 -2.93
N GLY A 557 -2.21 15.47 -3.42
CA GLY A 557 -0.86 15.51 -2.91
C GLY A 557 -0.60 16.76 -2.06
N ASN A 558 0.55 17.39 -2.30
CA ASN A 558 0.70 18.79 -1.91
C ASN A 558 0.55 19.60 -3.20
N GLY A 559 -0.15 20.71 -3.18
CA GLY A 559 -0.57 21.30 -4.44
C GLY A 559 -1.60 22.39 -4.27
N ASP A 560 -1.93 23.09 -5.35
CA ASP A 560 -3.20 23.81 -5.39
C ASP A 560 -4.05 23.07 -6.41
N ASP A 561 -4.74 22.03 -5.94
CA ASP A 561 -5.37 21.01 -6.77
C ASP A 561 -6.81 21.38 -7.14
N VAL A 562 -7.36 20.69 -8.14
CA VAL A 562 -8.75 20.88 -8.58
C VAL A 562 -9.41 19.52 -8.81
N PHE A 563 -10.36 19.16 -7.95
CA PHE A 563 -11.03 17.86 -8.00
C PHE A 563 -12.54 18.00 -8.20
N TYR A 564 -13.07 17.19 -9.11
CA TYR A 564 -14.50 17.10 -9.42
C TYR A 564 -14.94 15.65 -9.17
N GLY A 565 -15.79 15.41 -8.16
CA GLY A 565 -16.43 14.10 -7.95
C GLY A 565 -17.47 13.81 -9.02
N GLU A 566 -18.27 14.82 -9.35
CA GLU A 566 -19.35 14.80 -10.35
C GLU A 566 -20.57 13.97 -9.94
N GLY A 567 -20.57 12.64 -10.05
CA GLY A 567 -21.77 11.84 -9.85
C GLY A 567 -21.51 10.62 -9.00
N GLY A 568 -21.87 10.65 -7.73
CA GLY A 568 -21.28 9.69 -6.81
C GLY A 568 -21.51 10.05 -5.37
N ALA A 569 -21.44 9.09 -4.45
CA ALA A 569 -21.14 9.44 -3.06
C ALA A 569 -19.61 9.44 -2.92
N ASP A 570 -19.01 10.57 -3.22
CA ASP A 570 -17.56 10.70 -3.40
C ASP A 570 -16.84 11.05 -2.11
N LEU A 571 -15.58 10.64 -2.04
CA LEU A 571 -14.63 11.08 -1.04
C LEU A 571 -13.53 11.89 -1.70
N ILE A 572 -13.36 13.15 -1.32
CA ILE A 572 -12.30 14.02 -1.86
C ILE A 572 -11.46 14.62 -0.74
N LEU A 573 -10.14 14.42 -0.82
CA LEU A 573 -9.14 14.90 0.14
C LEU A 573 -8.12 15.79 -0.58
N GLY A 574 -8.11 17.10 -0.31
CA GLY A 574 -7.17 18.07 -0.90
C GLY A 574 -5.76 18.00 -0.29
N ARG A 575 -5.69 17.94 1.04
CA ARG A 575 -4.46 17.87 1.87
C ARG A 575 -3.72 19.19 1.96
N LEU A 576 -2.55 19.38 1.33
CA LEU A 576 -1.75 20.61 1.54
C LEU A 576 -1.87 21.53 0.33
N GLY A 577 -2.12 22.81 0.60
CA GLY A 577 -2.14 23.92 -0.34
C GLY A 577 -3.57 24.40 -0.61
N ASN A 578 -3.80 25.25 -1.61
CA ASN A 578 -5.08 25.95 -1.77
C ASN A 578 -5.94 25.26 -2.84
N ASP A 579 -6.76 24.33 -2.39
CA ASP A 579 -7.44 23.38 -3.26
C ASP A 579 -8.82 23.86 -3.69
N ARG A 580 -9.33 23.27 -4.77
CA ARG A 580 -10.71 23.44 -5.22
C ARG A 580 -11.39 22.09 -5.32
N LEU A 581 -12.33 21.84 -4.42
CA LEU A 581 -13.01 20.55 -4.32
C LEU A 581 -14.49 20.75 -4.68
N PHE A 582 -15.00 19.92 -5.58
CA PHE A 582 -16.40 19.92 -5.99
C PHE A 582 -16.93 18.50 -5.83
N GLY A 583 -17.88 18.28 -4.91
CA GLY A 583 -18.51 16.97 -4.68
C GLY A 583 -19.33 16.54 -5.90
N GLY A 584 -20.47 17.19 -6.14
CA GLY A 584 -21.27 16.92 -7.34
C GLY A 584 -22.70 16.52 -7.00
N ASP A 585 -23.13 15.36 -7.46
CA ASP A 585 -24.44 14.78 -7.19
C ASP A 585 -24.32 13.60 -6.21
N GLN A 586 -25.22 13.55 -5.22
CA GLN A 586 -25.33 12.60 -4.10
C GLN A 586 -24.61 13.08 -2.83
N ASN A 587 -24.20 12.17 -1.96
CA ASN A 587 -23.81 12.54 -0.60
C ASN A 587 -22.29 12.42 -0.48
N ASP A 588 -21.60 13.54 -0.57
CA ASP A 588 -20.15 13.59 -0.67
C ASP A 588 -19.51 13.85 0.70
N THR A 589 -18.26 13.41 0.83
CA THR A 589 -17.39 13.76 1.95
C THR A 589 -16.15 14.47 1.42
N LEU A 590 -16.00 15.74 1.79
CA LEU A 590 -14.99 16.64 1.26
C LEU A 590 -14.08 17.12 2.39
N ARG A 591 -12.76 17.11 2.16
CA ARG A 591 -11.78 17.66 3.09
C ARG A 591 -10.77 18.55 2.38
N GLY A 592 -10.77 19.84 2.71
CA GLY A 592 -9.81 20.81 2.17
C GLY A 592 -8.39 20.46 2.61
N GLY A 593 -8.12 20.61 3.90
CA GLY A 593 -6.82 20.31 4.51
C GLY A 593 -6.13 21.58 4.98
N ASP A 594 -4.80 21.67 4.87
CA ASP A 594 -4.07 22.90 5.19
C ASP A 594 -4.03 23.78 3.94
N GLY A 595 -4.59 24.97 3.96
CA GLY A 595 -4.88 25.65 2.72
C GLY A 595 -5.50 27.03 2.84
N ASN A 596 -6.09 27.49 1.75
CA ASN A 596 -7.20 28.44 1.78
C ASN A 596 -8.12 27.91 0.69
N ASP A 597 -8.94 26.96 1.08
CA ASP A 597 -9.58 26.04 0.15
C ASP A 597 -10.90 26.60 -0.33
N VAL A 598 -11.33 26.13 -1.49
CA VAL A 598 -12.66 26.39 -2.03
C VAL A 598 -13.36 25.06 -2.19
N VAL A 599 -14.32 24.79 -1.32
CA VAL A 599 -15.04 23.53 -1.28
C VAL A 599 -16.50 23.78 -1.62
N ALA A 600 -17.06 22.96 -2.49
CA ALA A 600 -18.48 22.96 -2.79
C ALA A 600 -19.01 21.53 -2.79
N GLY A 601 -20.04 21.29 -1.97
CA GLY A 601 -20.74 20.02 -1.86
C GLY A 601 -21.46 19.68 -3.17
N GLY A 602 -22.53 20.40 -3.46
CA GLY A 602 -23.38 20.09 -4.60
C GLY A 602 -24.59 19.29 -4.12
N ASN A 603 -25.35 18.73 -5.07
CA ASN A 603 -26.67 18.20 -4.76
C ASN A 603 -26.58 17.00 -3.82
N GLY A 604 -27.18 17.09 -2.65
CA GLY A 604 -27.33 15.95 -1.75
C GLY A 604 -26.76 16.29 -0.39
N ARG A 605 -26.77 15.32 0.53
CA ARG A 605 -26.36 15.57 1.91
C ARG A 605 -24.85 15.40 2.02
N ASP A 606 -24.15 16.51 2.10
CA ASP A 606 -22.71 16.52 2.10
C ASP A 606 -22.11 16.73 3.49
N ARG A 607 -20.85 16.32 3.60
CA ARG A 607 -20.01 16.55 4.77
C ARG A 607 -18.71 17.20 4.36
N ALA A 608 -18.42 18.35 4.95
CA ALA A 608 -17.22 19.12 4.64
C ALA A 608 -16.40 19.41 5.88
N PHE A 609 -15.09 19.16 5.79
CA PHE A 609 -14.10 19.53 6.78
C PHE A 609 -13.07 20.43 6.11
N LEU A 610 -13.13 21.74 6.36
CA LEU A 610 -12.36 22.71 5.59
C LEU A 610 -10.87 22.64 5.97
N GLY A 611 -10.55 22.73 7.26
CA GLY A 611 -9.23 22.40 7.78
C GLY A 611 -8.49 23.62 8.33
N ALA A 612 -7.24 23.81 7.95
CA ALA A 612 -6.43 24.90 8.44
C ALA A 612 -6.25 25.98 7.39
N GLY A 613 -6.65 27.21 7.71
CA GLY A 613 -6.51 28.37 6.85
C GLY A 613 -7.85 29.06 6.63
N ASN A 614 -7.89 30.02 5.71
CA ASN A 614 -9.10 30.81 5.52
C ASN A 614 -9.90 30.27 4.34
N ASP A 615 -10.82 29.38 4.63
CA ASP A 615 -11.47 28.55 3.64
C ASP A 615 -12.83 29.11 3.20
N GLN A 616 -13.33 28.57 2.10
CA GLN A 616 -14.63 28.94 1.53
C GLN A 616 -15.47 27.71 1.25
N TRP A 617 -16.62 27.62 1.90
CA TRP A 617 -17.66 26.64 1.57
C TRP A 617 -18.78 27.28 0.75
N PHE A 618 -19.22 26.57 -0.30
CA PHE A 618 -20.38 26.91 -1.09
C PHE A 618 -21.29 25.69 -1.29
N ASP A 619 -22.49 25.74 -0.73
CA ASP A 619 -23.57 24.92 -1.26
C ASP A 619 -24.05 25.54 -2.60
N ASN A 620 -23.90 24.77 -3.68
CA ASN A 620 -24.25 25.19 -5.04
C ASN A 620 -25.48 24.47 -5.60
N ASP A 621 -26.33 23.92 -4.74
CA ASP A 621 -27.46 23.07 -5.09
C ASP A 621 -28.38 23.61 -6.17
N GLN A 622 -28.65 22.73 -7.13
CA GLN A 622 -29.45 23.05 -8.31
C GLN A 622 -30.80 22.32 -8.29
N VAL A 623 -30.91 21.16 -7.63
CA VAL A 623 -32.09 20.28 -7.77
C VAL A 623 -32.51 19.54 -6.48
N GLN A 624 -31.58 19.05 -5.65
CA GLN A 624 -31.87 18.22 -4.47
C GLN A 624 -31.18 18.74 -3.21
N PHE A 625 -31.73 19.81 -2.64
CA PHE A 625 -31.33 20.43 -1.36
C PHE A 625 -31.09 19.38 -0.25
N GLY A 626 -29.82 19.10 0.03
CA GLY A 626 -29.37 18.23 1.12
C GLY A 626 -29.40 18.92 2.47
N ASP A 627 -29.24 18.16 3.55
CA ASP A 627 -29.08 18.76 4.89
C ASP A 627 -27.60 18.66 5.27
N ASP A 628 -26.78 19.65 4.94
CA ASP A 628 -25.32 19.53 4.94
C ASP A 628 -24.69 19.68 6.32
N PHE A 629 -23.48 19.14 6.47
CA PHE A 629 -22.63 19.36 7.63
C PHE A 629 -21.30 19.97 7.23
N ILE A 630 -20.95 21.10 7.82
CA ILE A 630 -19.70 21.83 7.54
C ILE A 630 -18.96 22.11 8.84
N ASP A 631 -17.66 21.86 8.86
CA ASP A 631 -16.75 22.17 9.96
C ASP A 631 -15.52 22.93 9.43
N GLY A 632 -15.40 24.21 9.80
CA GLY A 632 -14.34 25.12 9.36
C GLY A 632 -12.97 24.86 9.99
N TRP A 633 -12.95 24.26 11.18
CA TRP A 633 -11.72 23.98 11.93
C TRP A 633 -10.95 25.23 12.38
N THR A 634 -9.91 25.68 11.68
CA THR A 634 -9.06 26.79 12.14
C THR A 634 -8.79 27.77 11.03
N GLY A 635 -8.90 29.07 11.33
CA GLY A 635 -8.71 30.14 10.36
C GLY A 635 -10.00 30.95 10.20
N ASP A 636 -9.93 32.04 9.44
CA ASP A 636 -11.10 32.92 9.26
C ASP A 636 -11.92 32.44 8.06
N ASP A 637 -12.94 31.62 8.30
CA ASP A 637 -13.66 30.91 7.24
C ASP A 637 -14.88 31.67 6.70
N THR A 638 -15.25 31.39 5.46
CA THR A 638 -16.49 31.88 4.86
C THR A 638 -17.39 30.71 4.47
N ILE A 639 -18.46 30.50 5.24
CA ILE A 639 -19.40 29.40 5.03
C ILE A 639 -20.68 29.95 4.44
N ARG A 640 -20.93 29.67 3.15
CA ARG A 640 -22.18 30.02 2.49
C ARG A 640 -23.15 28.86 2.53
N MET A 641 -24.14 28.99 3.39
CA MET A 641 -25.26 28.06 3.56
C MET A 641 -26.22 28.24 2.38
N GLY A 642 -26.65 27.14 1.77
CA GLY A 642 -27.51 27.14 0.60
C GLY A 642 -28.93 26.73 0.96
N GLY A 643 -29.42 25.64 0.37
CA GLY A 643 -30.78 25.16 0.60
C GLY A 643 -30.77 23.83 1.33
N GLY A 644 -31.80 23.57 2.13
CA GLY A 644 -31.87 22.42 3.04
C GLY A 644 -31.39 22.77 4.45
N ASN A 645 -31.61 21.87 5.42
CA ASN A 645 -31.44 22.21 6.83
C ASN A 645 -30.00 21.94 7.27
N ASP A 646 -29.16 22.95 7.09
CA ASP A 646 -27.72 22.77 7.20
C ASP A 646 -27.22 22.93 8.64
N THR A 647 -26.06 22.33 8.92
CA THR A 647 -25.34 22.51 10.18
C THR A 647 -23.92 22.96 9.91
N ALA A 648 -23.53 24.10 10.47
CA ALA A 648 -22.16 24.61 10.40
C ALA A 648 -21.50 24.74 11.78
N VAL A 649 -20.21 24.48 11.79
CA VAL A 649 -19.25 24.76 12.87
C VAL A 649 -18.19 25.67 12.26
N GLY A 650 -17.99 26.86 12.81
CA GLY A 650 -16.98 27.80 12.31
C GLY A 650 -15.58 27.39 12.75
N GLY A 651 -15.43 27.04 14.03
CA GLY A 651 -14.16 26.65 14.62
C GLY A 651 -13.41 27.81 15.27
N ASP A 652 -12.08 27.77 15.17
CA ASP A 652 -11.16 28.78 15.70
C ASP A 652 -10.89 29.87 14.65
N GLY A 653 -11.52 31.02 14.75
CA GLY A 653 -11.27 32.12 13.80
C GLY A 653 -12.32 33.20 13.87
N ALA A 654 -12.21 34.20 13.02
CA ALA A 654 -13.29 35.17 12.80
C ALA A 654 -14.10 34.76 11.57
N ASP A 655 -15.13 33.95 11.80
CA ASP A 655 -15.84 33.27 10.71
C ASP A 655 -17.00 34.10 10.16
N VAL A 656 -17.35 33.87 8.90
CA VAL A 656 -18.45 34.55 8.21
C VAL A 656 -19.46 33.53 7.72
N PHE A 657 -20.65 33.54 8.31
CA PHE A 657 -21.77 32.72 7.87
C PHE A 657 -22.66 33.52 6.91
N VAL A 658 -22.80 33.04 5.67
CA VAL A 658 -23.52 33.74 4.60
C VAL A 658 -24.81 32.99 4.25
N PHE A 659 -25.94 33.68 4.35
CA PHE A 659 -27.25 33.14 4.00
C PHE A 659 -27.80 33.84 2.74
N ALA A 660 -27.98 33.06 1.67
CA ALA A 660 -28.58 33.50 0.41
C ALA A 660 -30.00 32.90 0.22
N ALA A 661 -30.68 33.21 -0.89
CA ALA A 661 -32.07 32.82 -1.17
C ALA A 661 -32.38 31.32 -0.87
N GLY A 662 -33.12 31.01 0.21
CA GLY A 662 -33.44 29.63 0.58
C GLY A 662 -33.75 29.43 2.07
N ILE A 663 -32.88 29.91 2.96
CA ILE A 663 -32.86 29.72 4.44
C ILE A 663 -33.86 28.69 4.95
N ASP A 664 -33.51 27.41 4.98
CA ASP A 664 -34.36 26.41 5.64
C ASP A 664 -34.13 26.47 7.17
N ALA A 665 -34.14 25.35 7.88
CA ALA A 665 -33.95 25.35 9.34
C ALA A 665 -32.49 25.06 9.71
N ASP A 666 -31.64 26.08 9.58
CA ASP A 666 -30.18 25.97 9.71
C ASP A 666 -29.69 26.10 11.16
N VAL A 667 -28.54 25.49 11.44
CA VAL A 667 -27.91 25.45 12.76
C VAL A 667 -26.44 25.88 12.68
N ILE A 668 -26.04 26.80 13.56
CA ILE A 668 -24.63 27.13 13.81
C ILE A 668 -24.29 26.70 15.23
N ARG A 669 -23.26 25.86 15.41
CA ARG A 669 -23.01 25.21 16.71
C ARG A 669 -22.15 26.00 17.69
N ASP A 670 -21.28 26.87 17.20
CA ASP A 670 -20.19 27.46 17.99
C ASP A 670 -20.01 28.98 17.79
N TYR A 671 -21.02 29.67 17.25
CA TYR A 671 -20.99 31.10 16.96
C TYR A 671 -20.48 31.96 18.14
N GLN A 672 -19.44 32.75 17.89
CA GLN A 672 -18.74 33.61 18.83
C GLN A 672 -19.10 35.08 18.62
N LEU A 673 -19.91 35.64 19.53
CA LEU A 673 -20.34 37.04 19.48
C LEU A 673 -19.16 38.02 19.54
N GLY A 674 -19.15 39.00 18.62
CA GLY A 674 -18.11 40.02 18.48
C GLY A 674 -16.80 39.53 17.85
N GLN A 675 -16.77 38.28 17.38
CA GLN A 675 -15.67 37.68 16.63
C GLN A 675 -16.17 37.23 15.26
N ASP A 676 -17.25 36.45 15.24
CA ASP A 676 -17.87 35.95 14.01
C ASP A 676 -18.87 36.95 13.45
N ALA A 677 -19.14 36.86 12.15
CA ALA A 677 -20.07 37.70 11.43
C ALA A 677 -21.18 36.88 10.76
N LEU A 678 -22.37 37.48 10.70
CA LEU A 678 -23.53 36.91 10.02
C LEU A 678 -23.92 37.81 8.85
N GLN A 679 -23.80 37.28 7.64
CA GLN A 679 -24.16 37.98 6.42
C GLN A 679 -25.51 37.48 5.88
N ILE A 680 -26.50 38.38 5.79
CA ILE A 680 -27.86 38.04 5.32
C ILE A 680 -28.20 38.86 4.09
N ASP A 681 -28.51 38.21 2.97
CA ASP A 681 -28.96 38.86 1.73
C ASP A 681 -30.38 39.44 1.90
N THR A 682 -30.55 40.75 1.74
CA THR A 682 -31.86 41.41 1.92
C THR A 682 -32.86 41.12 0.80
N GLY A 683 -32.39 40.60 -0.35
CA GLY A 683 -33.20 40.15 -1.48
C GLY A 683 -34.17 39.02 -1.12
N LEU A 684 -33.85 38.23 -0.09
CA LEU A 684 -34.69 37.17 0.51
C LEU A 684 -36.08 37.65 0.93
N TRP A 685 -36.21 38.92 1.34
CA TRP A 685 -37.40 39.43 2.03
C TRP A 685 -38.16 40.52 1.27
N GLY A 686 -37.92 40.65 -0.04
CA GLY A 686 -38.53 41.69 -0.85
C GLY A 686 -38.06 43.11 -0.50
N GLY A 687 -36.90 43.24 0.17
CA GLY A 687 -36.25 44.53 0.50
C GLY A 687 -36.69 45.20 1.81
N ASP A 688 -37.50 44.55 2.65
CA ASP A 688 -38.02 45.11 3.92
C ASP A 688 -37.30 44.58 5.19
N LEU A 689 -36.21 43.81 5.06
CA LEU A 689 -35.43 43.34 6.22
C LEU A 689 -34.48 44.45 6.72
N ASP A 690 -34.69 44.91 7.95
CA ASP A 690 -33.80 45.82 8.68
C ASP A 690 -33.43 45.24 10.07
N LEU A 691 -32.48 45.86 10.76
CA LEU A 691 -32.03 45.41 12.08
C LEU A 691 -33.16 45.40 13.13
N ALA A 692 -34.13 46.33 13.03
CA ALA A 692 -35.26 46.38 13.95
C ALA A 692 -36.23 45.20 13.72
N ARG A 693 -36.37 44.76 12.46
CA ARG A 693 -37.13 43.58 12.11
C ARG A 693 -36.43 42.32 12.61
N LEU A 694 -35.12 42.19 12.43
CA LEU A 694 -34.32 41.06 12.95
C LEU A 694 -34.42 40.93 14.49
N GLU A 695 -34.34 42.04 15.21
CA GLU A 695 -34.55 42.06 16.67
C GLU A 695 -35.92 41.49 17.06
N ALA A 696 -36.95 41.76 16.26
CA ALA A 696 -38.30 41.25 16.49
C ALA A 696 -38.50 39.78 16.08
N LEU A 697 -37.59 39.20 15.30
CA LEU A 697 -37.59 37.78 14.89
C LEU A 697 -36.77 36.90 15.85
N THR A 698 -36.03 37.52 16.76
CA THR A 698 -35.25 36.79 17.75
C THR A 698 -36.16 36.11 18.78
N ASP A 699 -36.05 34.79 18.90
CA ASP A 699 -36.61 33.99 19.98
C ASP A 699 -35.50 33.40 20.86
N THR A 700 -35.70 33.43 22.18
CA THR A 700 -34.83 32.81 23.20
C THR A 700 -35.62 31.94 24.17
N SER A 701 -36.91 31.74 23.91
CA SER A 701 -37.85 31.07 24.81
C SER A 701 -37.60 29.57 24.96
N SER A 702 -36.93 28.96 23.96
CA SER A 702 -36.50 27.55 23.96
C SER A 702 -35.25 27.29 24.80
N GLY A 703 -34.57 28.33 25.27
CA GLY A 703 -33.27 28.22 25.92
C GLY A 703 -32.09 28.23 24.95
N THR A 704 -32.35 28.38 23.65
CA THR A 704 -31.37 28.59 22.58
C THR A 704 -31.81 29.81 21.78
N LEU A 705 -30.86 30.58 21.25
CA LEU A 705 -31.12 31.74 20.41
C LEU A 705 -31.52 31.28 19.00
N VAL A 706 -32.66 31.75 18.52
CA VAL A 706 -33.19 31.45 17.18
C VAL A 706 -33.62 32.74 16.49
N LEU A 707 -33.20 32.95 15.24
CA LEU A 707 -33.82 33.91 14.34
C LEU A 707 -34.90 33.17 13.55
N ASP A 708 -36.16 33.26 13.99
CA ASP A 708 -37.29 32.60 13.32
C ASP A 708 -37.92 33.57 12.31
N PHE A 709 -37.71 33.31 11.03
CA PHE A 709 -38.25 34.14 9.97
C PHE A 709 -39.65 33.71 9.51
N GLY A 710 -40.17 32.59 10.05
CA GLY A 710 -41.46 32.01 9.75
C GLY A 710 -41.47 31.20 8.46
N GLY A 711 -42.49 30.33 8.31
CA GLY A 711 -42.62 29.50 7.10
C GLY A 711 -41.73 28.25 7.07
N GLY A 712 -40.98 27.98 8.14
CA GLY A 712 -39.99 26.89 8.23
C GLY A 712 -38.54 27.39 8.20
N HIS A 713 -38.35 28.68 7.90
CA HIS A 713 -37.06 29.33 7.73
C HIS A 713 -36.53 29.87 9.07
N SER A 714 -35.39 29.35 9.55
CA SER A 714 -34.81 29.78 10.83
C SER A 714 -33.30 29.55 10.89
N ILE A 715 -32.60 30.40 11.64
CA ILE A 715 -31.19 30.16 12.01
C ILE A 715 -31.13 29.94 13.52
N THR A 716 -30.64 28.78 13.94
CA THR A 716 -30.46 28.41 15.34
C THR A 716 -28.99 28.52 15.72
N PHE A 717 -28.69 29.23 16.80
CA PHE A 717 -27.33 29.37 17.33
C PHE A 717 -27.20 28.54 18.60
N GLU A 718 -26.61 27.34 18.51
CA GLU A 718 -26.40 26.50 19.70
C GLU A 718 -25.44 27.17 20.69
N GLY A 719 -25.64 26.92 21.98
CA GLY A 719 -24.85 27.53 23.04
C GLY A 719 -25.16 29.01 23.34
N LEU A 720 -25.76 29.75 22.40
CA LEU A 720 -26.22 31.13 22.63
C LEU A 720 -27.62 31.16 23.25
N THR A 721 -27.78 32.00 24.28
CA THR A 721 -29.06 32.16 25.02
C THR A 721 -29.56 33.61 25.03
N THR A 722 -28.82 34.52 24.40
CA THR A 722 -29.10 35.95 24.35
C THR A 722 -28.66 36.54 23.01
N ASN A 723 -29.38 37.54 22.53
CA ASN A 723 -29.04 38.30 21.32
C ASN A 723 -28.17 39.53 21.57
N ALA A 724 -27.68 39.73 22.79
CA ALA A 724 -26.85 40.88 23.13
C ALA A 724 -25.52 40.80 22.38
N GLY A 725 -25.28 41.72 21.43
CA GLY A 725 -24.10 41.74 20.57
C GLY A 725 -24.35 41.20 19.17
N LEU A 726 -25.35 40.32 18.98
CA LEU A 726 -25.61 39.67 17.68
C LEU A 726 -25.91 40.69 16.57
N LEU A 727 -26.70 41.72 16.86
CA LEU A 727 -27.05 42.73 15.86
C LEU A 727 -25.84 43.56 15.38
N ASP A 728 -24.77 43.63 16.18
CA ASP A 728 -23.53 44.33 15.80
C ASP A 728 -22.69 43.47 14.83
N ASP A 729 -22.88 42.15 14.87
CA ASP A 729 -22.19 41.15 14.04
C ASP A 729 -22.93 40.90 12.69
N ILE A 730 -24.16 41.40 12.55
CA ILE A 730 -24.98 41.21 11.35
C ILE A 730 -24.65 42.26 10.28
N VAL A 731 -24.33 41.78 9.08
CA VAL A 731 -24.21 42.58 7.87
C VAL A 731 -25.35 42.24 6.92
N LEU A 732 -26.22 43.23 6.67
CA LEU A 732 -27.28 43.15 5.67
C LEU A 732 -26.72 43.58 4.31
N VAL A 733 -26.86 42.72 3.29
CA VAL A 733 -26.26 42.93 1.96
C VAL A 733 -27.30 43.10 0.86
#